data_AF-A0A5M6J1T3-F1
#
_entry.id   AF-A0A5M6J1T3-F1
#
_cell.length_a   1.000
_cell.length_b   1.000
_cell.length_c   1.000
_cell.angle_alpha   90.00
_cell.angle_beta   90.00
_cell.angle_gamma   90.00
#
_symmetry.space_group_name_H-M   'P 1'
#
loop_
_entity.id
_entity.type
_entity.pdbx_description
1 polymer ?
#
loop_
_entity_poly.entity_id
_entity_poly.type
_entity_poly.pdbx_seq_one_letter_code
_entity_poly.pdbx_strand_id
1 'polypeptide(L)'
;MPDSTIKNIFSFLYKYKNSNDSYFGWVVDDGSRSLKVGQTIAGGNGSYTIVGRSPADNIPSGTVKVASYFSAGTARTWGTLGQPSYFLTPSGTAGLGSERESLLTEGEPRFSPSAPVGMPPGRTLKYRYVFNYADGNSYSGVVIDDGSYGYRPGKVIPTPFGSYLVTDAAGFEEPSSGYVSVSSYTDARTATTYTARQFDYKFLGLNGLGSEQYMVPDATGDQTYSGKFGPEPQLPSSPRGATYVWIGGARGAFASPGNWRNIATGRTATTAPGRNDAIWFTAGTAEVTGAVDVFSMVVRNGAQVTLRGTPQDTDRFGAVDIVGGGRLTVRGAKLGAGAKVVVGAGSVLDISQRTVLLPSQDDLDAGRLESLTLQAPAGSGRPGGKLVLGSGDLALNSVYGPDNQNAGHGNGFDPRAGISGTGDFLPPYTDQPEPVVTPLSNPTDSQHPLTRIDFGTVHVGDTTVKGFAIENLSGNGGPSVHGAIQTTAHGGSVTDPGLSGAGVTAQDFSIGGRGGHLEYPMTLHATKAGSLKGQSVHVAYQTALDAYGRIPGSTTYFDVGQTLPITGKVLNHAAPAFLRQSGQGTLTHSGNAWTLDLGMVHAGGADKVVSLAVANTAAGPADLLSGRFAVSGFPGILMSGASPFAGIGAGQARGGLKVRASASATPGPHSAILVLHSTGSNASGYSKALADQILTVRDVVAA
;
A
#
# COMPACT_ATOMS: atom_id res chain seq x y z
N MET A 1 -11.31 17.01 -0.16
CA MET A 1 -11.42 16.33 1.16
C MET A 1 -10.50 17.07 2.12
N PRO A 2 -10.83 17.17 3.43
CA PRO A 2 -10.02 17.94 4.37
C PRO A 2 -8.68 17.22 4.64
N ASP A 3 -7.65 18.03 4.93
CA ASP A 3 -6.25 17.66 5.20
C ASP A 3 -6.06 16.31 5.90
N SER A 4 -5.17 15.49 5.36
CA SER A 4 -4.66 14.30 6.06
C SER A 4 -3.81 14.74 7.26
N THR A 5 -4.42 14.83 8.44
CA THR A 5 -3.69 15.06 9.69
C THR A 5 -2.77 13.86 9.96
N ILE A 6 -1.46 14.10 10.09
CA ILE A 6 -0.46 13.06 10.34
C ILE A 6 -0.76 12.36 11.67
N LYS A 7 -1.11 11.07 11.62
CA LYS A 7 -1.35 10.23 12.81
C LYS A 7 -0.05 9.63 13.33
N ASN A 8 0.12 9.65 14.65
CA ASN A 8 1.29 9.11 15.31
C ASN A 8 0.87 8.21 16.48
N ILE A 9 1.64 7.14 16.69
CA ILE A 9 1.59 6.33 17.91
C ILE A 9 2.53 6.98 18.92
N PHE A 10 2.03 7.25 20.11
CA PHE A 10 2.79 7.73 21.25
C PHE A 10 2.85 6.66 22.32
N SER A 11 4.06 6.19 22.64
CA SER A 11 4.28 5.27 23.75
C SER A 11 4.21 6.02 25.07
N PHE A 12 3.54 5.45 26.07
CA PHE A 12 3.39 6.07 27.38
C PHE A 12 3.72 5.10 28.51
N LEU A 13 4.18 5.65 29.63
CA LEU A 13 4.27 5.00 30.92
C LEU A 13 3.30 5.68 31.88
N TYR A 14 2.33 4.94 32.42
CA TYR A 14 1.47 5.41 33.49
C TYR A 14 2.01 4.97 34.84
N LYS A 15 2.11 5.89 35.81
CA LYS A 15 2.50 5.58 37.20
C LYS A 15 1.36 5.91 38.15
N TYR A 16 0.96 4.96 38.99
CA TYR A 16 -0.02 5.22 40.04
C TYR A 16 0.58 6.06 41.16
N LYS A 17 -0.22 6.99 41.69
CA LYS A 17 0.23 7.95 42.70
C LYS A 17 0.62 7.31 44.03
N ASN A 18 -0.06 6.21 44.42
CA ASN A 18 -0.02 5.69 45.79
C ASN A 18 0.51 4.25 45.92
N SER A 19 0.81 3.54 44.83
CA SER A 19 1.25 2.14 44.87
C SER A 19 2.62 1.88 44.25
N ASN A 20 3.27 2.90 43.66
CA ASN A 20 4.47 2.74 42.80
C ASN A 20 4.28 1.76 41.62
N ASP A 21 3.11 1.17 41.46
CA ASP A 21 2.73 0.37 40.32
C ASP A 21 2.70 1.25 39.06
N SER A 22 2.85 0.62 37.91
CA SER A 22 2.82 1.32 36.63
C SER A 22 2.32 0.41 35.51
N TYR A 23 1.93 0.97 34.37
CA TYR A 23 1.68 0.19 33.17
C TYR A 23 2.15 0.94 31.93
N PHE A 24 2.54 0.19 30.91
CA PHE A 24 3.12 0.70 29.67
C PHE A 24 2.22 0.37 28.49
N GLY A 25 2.05 1.32 27.58
CA GLY A 25 1.20 1.18 26.42
C GLY A 25 1.48 2.21 25.34
N TRP A 26 0.57 2.32 24.39
CA TRP A 26 0.60 3.31 23.34
C TRP A 26 -0.78 3.91 23.05
N VAL A 27 -0.79 5.14 22.55
CA VAL A 27 -2.00 5.86 22.13
C VAL A 27 -1.78 6.46 20.75
N VAL A 28 -2.80 6.44 19.89
CA VAL A 28 -2.77 7.13 18.59
C VAL A 28 -3.30 8.55 18.75
N ASP A 29 -2.55 9.52 18.25
CA ASP A 29 -2.98 10.92 18.19
C ASP A 29 -2.67 11.49 16.80
N ASP A 30 -3.66 12.17 16.23
CA ASP A 30 -3.62 12.88 14.95
C ASP A 30 -3.21 14.36 15.10
N GLY A 31 -2.71 14.72 16.29
CA GLY A 31 -2.37 16.08 16.68
C GLY A 31 -3.48 16.78 17.47
N SER A 32 -4.70 16.22 17.52
CA SER A 32 -5.83 16.78 18.27
C SER A 32 -5.56 16.89 19.78
N ARG A 33 -4.70 16.02 20.34
CA ARG A 33 -4.35 16.01 21.76
C ARG A 33 -2.97 16.61 22.06
N SER A 34 -2.27 17.09 21.02
CA SER A 34 -0.98 17.78 21.13
C SER A 34 0.08 17.01 21.95
N LEU A 35 0.08 15.67 21.85
CA LEU A 35 1.00 14.83 22.61
C LEU A 35 2.45 15.03 22.15
N LYS A 36 3.39 15.08 23.10
CA LYS A 36 4.83 15.26 22.84
C LYS A 36 5.67 14.31 23.69
N VAL A 37 6.76 13.78 23.13
CA VAL A 37 7.73 12.98 23.91
C VAL A 37 8.33 13.83 25.02
N GLY A 38 8.45 13.26 26.21
CA GLY A 38 8.87 13.94 27.44
C GLY A 38 7.72 14.62 28.20
N GLN A 39 6.53 14.73 27.61
CA GLN A 39 5.37 15.31 28.27
C GLN A 39 4.87 14.42 29.41
N THR A 40 4.55 15.04 30.55
CA THR A 40 3.82 14.38 31.64
C THR A 40 2.39 14.90 31.69
N ILE A 41 1.42 14.00 31.78
CA ILE A 41 -0.02 14.30 31.73
C ILE A 41 -0.65 13.70 32.98
N ALA A 42 -1.44 14.49 33.70
CA ALA A 42 -2.19 14.01 34.85
C ALA A 42 -3.27 13.00 34.40
N GLY A 43 -3.37 11.87 35.08
CA GLY A 43 -4.47 10.92 34.94
C GLY A 43 -5.27 10.79 36.24
N GLY A 44 -6.28 9.92 36.22
CA GLY A 44 -7.24 9.79 37.34
C GLY A 44 -6.61 9.51 38.71
N ASN A 45 -5.69 8.53 38.80
CA ASN A 45 -5.01 8.15 40.04
C ASN A 45 -3.48 8.02 39.87
N GLY A 46 -2.89 8.91 39.06
CA GLY A 46 -1.53 8.76 38.59
C GLY A 46 -1.17 9.72 37.46
N SER A 47 -0.07 9.48 36.76
CA SER A 47 0.38 10.32 35.65
C SER A 47 0.95 9.50 34.50
N TYR A 48 0.66 9.93 33.28
CA TYR A 48 1.29 9.44 32.05
C TYR A 48 2.58 10.23 31.79
N THR A 49 3.63 9.54 31.38
CA THR A 49 4.80 10.14 30.75
C THR A 49 4.91 9.60 29.33
N ILE A 50 4.94 10.47 28.33
CA ILE A 50 5.13 10.08 26.94
C ILE A 50 6.63 9.84 26.70
N VAL A 51 7.00 8.64 26.26
CA VAL A 51 8.40 8.20 26.20
C VAL A 51 8.88 7.86 24.79
N GLY A 52 7.98 7.76 23.81
CA GLY A 52 8.33 7.43 22.43
C GLY A 52 7.28 7.90 21.43
N ARG A 53 7.68 7.98 20.16
CA ARG A 53 6.81 8.34 19.04
C ARG A 53 7.19 7.52 17.80
N SER A 54 6.19 7.00 17.11
CA SER A 54 6.32 6.36 15.79
C SER A 54 5.13 6.73 14.90
N PRO A 55 5.23 6.61 13.57
CA PRO A 55 4.08 6.80 12.69
C PRO A 55 2.98 5.76 12.96
N ALA A 56 1.72 6.13 12.69
CA ALA A 56 0.55 5.26 12.83
C ALA A 56 -0.18 5.11 11.50
N ASP A 57 -0.30 3.88 10.99
CA ASP A 57 -1.07 3.57 9.77
C ASP A 57 -2.35 2.81 10.14
N ASN A 58 -3.49 3.24 9.58
CA ASN A 58 -4.79 2.55 9.67
C ASN A 58 -5.38 2.32 11.08
N ILE A 59 -4.93 3.05 12.11
CA ILE A 59 -5.52 3.00 13.46
C ILE A 59 -6.26 4.32 13.77
N PRO A 60 -7.50 4.30 14.31
CA PRO A 60 -8.23 5.51 14.69
C PRO A 60 -7.51 6.34 15.77
N SER A 61 -7.52 7.67 15.65
CA SER A 61 -7.04 8.59 16.71
C SER A 61 -7.84 8.37 18.00
N GLY A 62 -7.15 8.36 19.14
CA GLY A 62 -7.73 8.00 20.44
C GLY A 62 -7.66 6.51 20.79
N THR A 63 -7.23 5.64 19.87
CA THR A 63 -7.00 4.23 20.18
C THR A 63 -5.85 4.10 21.18
N VAL A 64 -6.11 3.41 22.30
CA VAL A 64 -5.13 3.10 23.35
C VAL A 64 -4.96 1.60 23.45
N LYS A 65 -3.72 1.14 23.58
CA LYS A 65 -3.41 -0.26 23.94
C LYS A 65 -2.43 -0.28 25.09
N VAL A 66 -2.71 -1.10 26.10
CA VAL A 66 -1.76 -1.39 27.18
C VAL A 66 -1.05 -2.69 26.84
N ALA A 67 0.27 -2.70 26.93
CA ALA A 67 1.12 -3.85 26.63
C ALA A 67 1.56 -4.59 27.89
N SER A 68 1.75 -3.88 29.01
CA SER A 68 2.19 -4.51 30.26
C SER A 68 1.84 -3.69 31.50
N TYR A 69 1.73 -4.38 32.63
CA TYR A 69 1.55 -3.82 33.98
C TYR A 69 2.71 -4.24 34.88
N PHE A 70 3.26 -3.32 35.66
CA PHE A 70 4.27 -3.55 36.68
C PHE A 70 3.69 -3.33 38.08
N SER A 71 3.83 -4.32 38.96
CA SER A 71 3.55 -4.17 40.39
C SER A 71 4.84 -3.94 41.16
N ALA A 72 4.90 -2.83 41.89
CA ALA A 72 5.99 -2.51 42.78
C ALA A 72 6.00 -3.42 44.02
N GLY A 73 4.82 -3.86 44.50
CA GLY A 73 4.69 -4.71 45.68
C GLY A 73 5.37 -6.07 45.53
N THR A 74 5.42 -6.60 44.32
CA THR A 74 6.08 -7.89 44.00
C THR A 74 7.32 -7.71 43.11
N ALA A 75 7.67 -6.47 42.75
CA ALA A 75 8.71 -6.13 41.77
C ALA A 75 8.60 -6.88 40.43
N ARG A 76 7.38 -7.17 39.97
CA ARG A 76 7.13 -8.00 38.76
C ARG A 76 6.36 -7.22 37.69
N THR A 77 6.60 -7.56 36.43
CA THR A 77 5.79 -7.11 35.29
C THR A 77 4.88 -8.27 34.84
N TRP A 78 3.75 -7.95 34.22
CA TRP A 78 2.82 -8.88 33.59
C TRP A 78 2.40 -8.31 32.23
N GLY A 79 2.24 -9.17 31.23
CA GLY A 79 1.58 -8.80 29.99
C GLY A 79 0.06 -8.73 30.14
N THR A 80 -0.58 -8.00 29.25
CA THR A 80 -2.05 -7.85 29.14
C THR A 80 -2.62 -8.76 28.06
N LEU A 81 -3.90 -9.17 28.17
CA LEU A 81 -4.58 -10.01 27.17
C LEU A 81 -4.55 -9.35 25.77
N GLY A 82 -3.55 -9.73 24.99
CA GLY A 82 -3.41 -9.50 23.56
C GLY A 82 -2.99 -10.82 22.92
N GLN A 83 -3.89 -11.79 22.89
CA GLN A 83 -3.69 -13.06 22.19
C GLN A 83 -3.35 -12.77 20.71
N PRO A 84 -2.45 -13.54 20.07
CA PRO A 84 -1.99 -13.26 18.70
C PRO A 84 -3.10 -13.26 17.62
N SER A 85 -4.30 -13.76 17.94
CA SER A 85 -5.50 -13.70 17.09
C SER A 85 -6.36 -12.44 17.27
N TYR A 86 -6.04 -11.55 18.22
CA TYR A 86 -6.86 -10.38 18.60
C TYR A 86 -6.06 -9.06 18.60
N PHE A 87 -5.21 -8.84 17.60
CA PHE A 87 -4.54 -7.54 17.38
C PHE A 87 -5.50 -6.35 17.13
N LEU A 88 -6.83 -6.57 17.12
CA LEU A 88 -7.84 -5.60 16.72
C LEU A 88 -8.68 -5.01 17.86
N THR A 89 -8.53 -5.45 19.12
CA THR A 89 -9.34 -4.89 20.24
C THR A 89 -8.52 -3.89 21.08
N PRO A 90 -8.84 -2.58 21.03
CA PRO A 90 -8.17 -1.57 21.84
C PRO A 90 -8.43 -1.76 23.34
N SER A 91 -7.46 -1.40 24.18
CA SER A 91 -7.67 -1.27 25.63
C SER A 91 -8.52 -0.04 25.96
N GLY A 92 -8.55 0.96 25.08
CA GLY A 92 -9.42 2.15 25.13
C GLY A 92 -9.52 2.82 23.75
N THR A 93 -10.51 3.69 23.54
CA THR A 93 -10.77 4.33 22.22
C THR A 93 -10.89 5.85 22.28
N ALA A 94 -10.81 6.47 23.46
CA ALA A 94 -10.99 7.91 23.64
C ALA A 94 -9.70 8.67 23.97
N GLY A 95 -8.54 8.02 23.88
CA GLY A 95 -7.23 8.54 24.26
C GLY A 95 -6.84 8.16 25.70
N LEU A 96 -5.71 8.69 26.17
CA LEU A 96 -5.18 8.38 27.51
C LEU A 96 -6.23 8.64 28.59
N GLY A 97 -6.40 7.68 29.49
CA GLY A 97 -7.42 7.70 30.54
C GLY A 97 -8.64 6.84 30.22
N SER A 98 -8.80 6.40 28.97
CA SER A 98 -9.90 5.53 28.54
C SER A 98 -9.59 4.04 28.64
N GLU A 99 -8.32 3.68 28.90
CA GLU A 99 -7.89 2.30 28.89
C GLU A 99 -8.37 1.50 30.11
N ARG A 100 -8.91 0.31 29.84
CA ARG A 100 -9.24 -0.69 30.86
C ARG A 100 -8.87 -2.06 30.32
N GLU A 101 -7.95 -2.75 30.99
CA GLU A 101 -7.36 -3.97 30.46
C GLU A 101 -7.29 -5.08 31.52
N SER A 102 -7.33 -6.33 31.05
CA SER A 102 -7.14 -7.51 31.90
C SER A 102 -5.75 -8.09 31.70
N LEU A 103 -5.19 -8.68 32.75
CA LEU A 103 -3.96 -9.45 32.64
C LEU A 103 -4.20 -10.74 31.83
N LEU A 104 -3.14 -11.33 31.29
CA LEU A 104 -3.12 -12.43 30.28
C LEU A 104 -3.92 -13.72 30.58
N THR A 105 -4.67 -13.83 31.68
CA THR A 105 -5.39 -15.05 32.10
C THR A 105 -6.88 -14.76 32.30
N GLU A 106 -7.74 -15.60 31.72
CA GLU A 106 -9.20 -15.45 31.80
C GLU A 106 -9.67 -15.56 33.27
N GLY A 107 -10.36 -14.52 33.77
CA GLY A 107 -10.80 -14.44 35.17
C GLY A 107 -9.94 -13.55 36.09
N GLU A 108 -8.81 -13.02 35.62
CA GLU A 108 -7.94 -12.14 36.42
C GLU A 108 -8.48 -10.69 36.54
N PRO A 109 -8.14 -9.98 37.63
CA PRO A 109 -8.66 -8.64 37.89
C PRO A 109 -8.15 -7.61 36.87
N ARG A 110 -9.07 -6.72 36.45
CA ARG A 110 -8.77 -5.64 35.51
C ARG A 110 -8.11 -4.47 36.22
N PHE A 111 -7.19 -3.81 35.55
CA PHE A 111 -6.63 -2.53 36.00
C PHE A 111 -7.06 -1.40 35.06
N SER A 112 -6.95 -0.18 35.56
CA SER A 112 -7.31 1.04 34.83
C SER A 112 -6.68 2.26 35.51
N PRO A 113 -6.67 3.44 34.89
CA PRO A 113 -6.12 4.65 35.49
C PRO A 113 -6.72 5.03 36.86
N SER A 114 -7.87 4.48 37.25
CA SER A 114 -8.51 4.75 38.54
C SER A 114 -8.05 3.83 39.68
N ALA A 115 -7.58 2.61 39.38
CA ALA A 115 -7.22 1.64 40.40
C ALA A 115 -6.10 0.67 39.95
N PRO A 116 -5.03 0.50 40.77
CA PRO A 116 -4.07 -0.58 40.58
C PRO A 116 -4.69 -1.92 40.96
N VAL A 117 -4.01 -3.02 40.62
CA VAL A 117 -4.44 -4.39 40.92
C VAL A 117 -3.46 -5.08 41.88
N GLY A 118 -3.99 -5.79 42.89
CA GLY A 118 -3.20 -6.61 43.80
C GLY A 118 -2.85 -7.95 43.14
N MET A 119 -1.55 -8.27 43.09
CA MET A 119 -1.05 -9.39 42.28
C MET A 119 -0.59 -10.60 43.12
N PRO A 120 -0.87 -11.84 42.70
CA PRO A 120 -0.21 -13.03 43.23
C PRO A 120 1.25 -13.13 42.72
N PRO A 121 2.13 -13.94 43.33
CA PRO A 121 3.50 -14.14 42.83
C PRO A 121 3.49 -14.70 41.39
N GLY A 122 3.92 -13.88 40.41
CA GLY A 122 3.91 -14.16 38.96
C GLY A 122 5.08 -14.97 38.37
N ARG A 123 5.03 -15.22 37.06
CA ARG A 123 6.01 -15.99 36.27
C ARG A 123 7.16 -15.11 35.75
N THR A 124 8.25 -15.75 35.29
CA THR A 124 9.41 -15.11 34.65
C THR A 124 9.02 -14.43 33.33
N LEU A 125 9.57 -13.23 33.06
CA LEU A 125 9.33 -12.47 31.82
C LEU A 125 10.61 -12.16 31.04
N LYS A 126 10.47 -12.11 29.72
CA LYS A 126 11.49 -11.66 28.77
C LYS A 126 11.31 -10.17 28.47
N TYR A 127 12.35 -9.36 28.63
CA TYR A 127 12.37 -7.92 28.34
C TYR A 127 13.36 -7.61 27.23
N ARG A 128 13.02 -6.73 26.30
CA ARG A 128 14.02 -6.16 25.38
C ARG A 128 14.76 -5.01 26.04
N TYR A 129 16.01 -4.83 25.62
CA TYR A 129 16.82 -3.69 26.04
C TYR A 129 17.68 -3.17 24.89
N VAL A 130 18.11 -1.93 25.05
CA VAL A 130 19.19 -1.30 24.28
C VAL A 130 20.23 -0.79 25.26
N PHE A 131 21.49 -1.15 25.06
CA PHE A 131 22.62 -0.54 25.74
C PHE A 131 23.25 0.51 24.83
N ASN A 132 23.48 1.71 25.36
CA ASN A 132 24.15 2.81 24.65
C ASN A 132 25.48 3.12 25.31
N TYR A 133 26.55 3.08 24.53
CA TYR A 133 27.86 3.60 24.91
C TYR A 133 27.89 5.13 24.81
N ALA A 134 28.83 5.77 25.51
CA ALA A 134 28.95 7.22 25.54
C ALA A 134 29.32 7.85 24.18
N ASP A 135 29.90 7.06 23.27
CA ASP A 135 30.30 7.46 21.92
C ASP A 135 29.18 7.30 20.88
N GLY A 136 28.01 6.81 21.31
CA GLY A 136 26.82 6.62 20.48
C GLY A 136 26.64 5.19 19.96
N ASN A 137 27.65 4.32 20.06
CA ASN A 137 27.50 2.91 19.69
C ASN A 137 26.46 2.23 20.59
N SER A 138 25.76 1.23 20.07
CA SER A 138 24.73 0.54 20.84
C SER A 138 24.66 -0.94 20.54
N TYR A 139 24.08 -1.71 21.45
CA TYR A 139 23.64 -3.07 21.17
C TYR A 139 22.28 -3.32 21.79
N SER A 140 21.51 -4.20 21.15
CA SER A 140 20.17 -4.55 21.59
C SER A 140 20.04 -6.03 21.85
N GLY A 141 19.15 -6.41 22.74
CA GLY A 141 18.99 -7.79 23.16
C GLY A 141 17.75 -8.01 24.00
N VAL A 142 17.70 -9.18 24.62
CA VAL A 142 16.66 -9.59 25.56
C VAL A 142 17.27 -10.08 26.87
N VAL A 143 16.64 -9.73 27.99
CA VAL A 143 16.95 -10.20 29.34
C VAL A 143 15.73 -10.82 29.98
N ILE A 144 15.93 -11.88 30.76
CA ILE A 144 14.88 -12.60 31.47
C ILE A 144 14.94 -12.22 32.94
N ASP A 145 13.79 -11.89 33.52
CA ASP A 145 13.68 -11.51 34.93
C ASP A 145 12.35 -11.99 35.54
N ASP A 146 12.46 -12.66 36.69
CA ASP A 146 11.34 -13.08 37.55
C ASP A 146 10.98 -12.03 38.62
N GLY A 147 11.54 -10.82 38.48
CA GLY A 147 11.41 -9.70 39.41
C GLY A 147 12.60 -9.52 40.35
N SER A 148 13.53 -10.48 40.41
CA SER A 148 14.75 -10.39 41.22
C SER A 148 15.69 -9.25 40.81
N TYR A 149 15.73 -8.87 39.53
CA TYR A 149 16.52 -7.72 39.03
C TYR A 149 15.69 -6.44 38.89
N GLY A 150 14.37 -6.54 39.03
CA GLY A 150 13.41 -5.45 38.95
C GLY A 150 13.44 -4.73 37.60
N TYR A 151 13.69 -5.45 36.50
CA TYR A 151 13.61 -4.91 35.15
C TYR A 151 12.16 -4.60 34.78
N ARG A 152 11.97 -3.47 34.09
CA ARG A 152 10.68 -3.00 33.62
C ARG A 152 10.88 -2.04 32.45
N PRO A 153 9.98 -2.01 31.45
CA PRO A 153 10.04 -1.04 30.36
C PRO A 153 10.21 0.40 30.87
N GLY A 154 11.10 1.15 30.24
CA GLY A 154 11.49 2.51 30.63
C GLY A 154 12.53 2.60 31.76
N LYS A 155 12.97 1.48 32.35
CA LYS A 155 14.07 1.51 33.34
C LYS A 155 15.39 1.81 32.63
N VAL A 156 16.02 2.91 33.04
CA VAL A 156 17.40 3.24 32.67
C VAL A 156 18.33 2.73 33.76
N ILE A 157 19.37 1.99 33.38
CA ILE A 157 20.37 1.46 34.29
C ILE A 157 21.73 2.02 33.86
N PRO A 158 22.26 3.04 34.57
CA PRO A 158 23.56 3.60 34.27
C PRO A 158 24.66 2.61 34.67
N THR A 159 25.71 2.54 33.85
CA THR A 159 26.92 1.78 34.13
C THR A 159 28.14 2.67 33.88
N PRO A 160 29.36 2.26 34.30
CA PRO A 160 30.57 3.00 33.99
C PRO A 160 30.88 3.16 32.49
N PHE A 161 30.26 2.35 31.62
CA PHE A 161 30.56 2.30 30.19
C PHE A 161 29.43 2.85 29.31
N GLY A 162 28.27 3.14 29.89
CA GLY A 162 27.08 3.51 29.13
C GLY A 162 25.81 3.36 29.96
N SER A 163 24.68 3.14 29.30
CA SER A 163 23.42 2.90 30.01
C SER A 163 22.54 1.92 29.27
N TYR A 164 21.90 1.02 30.01
CA TYR A 164 20.80 0.21 29.49
C TYR A 164 19.51 1.02 29.54
N LEU A 165 18.70 0.88 28.50
CA LEU A 165 17.28 1.22 28.49
C LEU A 165 16.50 -0.07 28.22
N VAL A 166 15.66 -0.47 29.17
CA VAL A 166 14.71 -1.56 28.96
C VAL A 166 13.53 -1.01 28.15
N THR A 167 13.21 -1.61 27.00
CA THR A 167 12.30 -1.00 26.00
C THR A 167 10.89 -1.60 26.02
N ASP A 168 10.74 -2.92 26.07
CA ASP A 168 9.44 -3.60 26.13
C ASP A 168 9.53 -4.99 26.81
N ALA A 169 8.38 -5.65 26.99
CA ALA A 169 8.28 -7.05 27.42
C ALA A 169 7.89 -7.92 26.21
N ALA A 170 8.70 -8.94 25.88
CA ALA A 170 8.70 -9.66 24.61
C ALA A 170 8.21 -11.13 24.69
N GLY A 171 7.44 -11.49 25.73
CA GLY A 171 6.79 -12.80 25.85
C GLY A 171 7.28 -13.67 27.02
N PHE A 172 6.83 -14.94 27.05
CA PHE A 172 7.24 -15.97 28.03
C PHE A 172 8.20 -16.95 27.37
N GLU A 173 9.29 -17.31 28.06
CA GLU A 173 10.02 -18.56 27.81
C GLU A 173 11.07 -18.80 28.91
N GLU A 174 11.30 -20.09 29.21
CA GLU A 174 12.54 -20.62 29.83
C GLU A 174 13.74 -20.16 28.99
N PRO A 175 14.85 -19.67 29.57
CA PRO A 175 15.44 -20.12 30.85
C PRO A 175 15.17 -19.23 32.08
N SER A 176 15.90 -19.47 33.18
CA SER A 176 15.77 -18.81 34.49
C SER A 176 15.92 -17.28 34.47
N SER A 177 15.58 -16.61 35.57
CA SER A 177 15.88 -15.19 35.77
C SER A 177 17.38 -14.90 35.71
N GLY A 178 17.77 -13.75 35.14
CA GLY A 178 19.15 -13.32 34.97
C GLY A 178 19.76 -13.69 33.60
N TYR A 179 19.05 -14.46 32.78
CA TYR A 179 19.53 -14.82 31.46
C TYR A 179 19.48 -13.64 30.49
N VAL A 180 20.55 -13.44 29.71
CA VAL A 180 20.64 -12.35 28.74
C VAL A 180 21.17 -12.83 27.40
N SER A 181 20.64 -12.29 26.31
CA SER A 181 21.18 -12.46 24.97
C SER A 181 21.21 -11.14 24.20
N VAL A 182 22.25 -10.94 23.41
CA VAL A 182 22.37 -9.82 22.47
C VAL A 182 21.87 -10.30 21.10
N SER A 183 21.07 -9.47 20.43
CA SER A 183 20.49 -9.72 19.11
C SER A 183 21.19 -8.92 18.02
N SER A 184 21.65 -7.71 18.34
CA SER A 184 22.35 -6.85 17.37
C SER A 184 23.31 -5.88 18.02
N TYR A 185 24.30 -5.44 17.24
CA TYR A 185 25.21 -4.35 17.56
C TYR A 185 25.12 -3.29 16.46
N THR A 186 25.02 -2.02 16.82
CA THR A 186 24.97 -0.89 15.91
C THR A 186 26.18 0.02 16.15
N ASP A 187 27.01 0.16 15.12
CA ASP A 187 28.12 1.12 15.11
C ASP A 187 27.58 2.49 14.66
N ALA A 188 27.57 3.46 15.57
CA ALA A 188 27.10 4.81 15.33
C ALA A 188 27.99 5.62 14.39
N ARG A 189 29.23 5.19 14.13
CA ARG A 189 30.12 5.83 13.14
C ARG A 189 29.70 5.49 11.72
N THR A 190 29.13 4.30 11.51
CA THR A 190 28.74 3.77 10.19
C THR A 190 27.23 3.57 10.04
N ALA A 191 26.45 3.81 11.10
CA ALA A 191 25.03 3.45 11.23
C ALA A 191 24.72 1.99 10.87
N THR A 192 25.72 1.11 10.82
CA THR A 192 25.56 -0.28 10.40
C THR A 192 25.14 -1.12 11.60
N THR A 193 24.04 -1.86 11.44
CA THR A 193 23.57 -2.82 12.44
C THR A 193 23.97 -4.22 12.02
N TYR A 194 24.76 -4.87 12.86
CA TYR A 194 25.22 -6.23 12.70
C TYR A 194 24.31 -7.16 13.52
N THR A 195 23.80 -8.22 12.90
CA THR A 195 23.14 -9.30 13.63
C THR A 195 24.18 -10.07 14.43
N ALA A 196 24.00 -10.16 15.75
CA ALA A 196 24.89 -10.96 16.58
C ALA A 196 24.67 -12.45 16.25
N ARG A 197 25.75 -13.21 16.01
CA ARG A 197 25.62 -14.66 15.84
C ARG A 197 25.39 -15.30 17.21
N GLN A 198 24.29 -16.03 17.34
CA GLN A 198 24.03 -16.90 18.50
C GLN A 198 24.53 -18.32 18.19
N PHE A 199 25.20 -18.97 19.14
CA PHE A 199 25.38 -20.43 19.07
C PHE A 199 24.05 -21.10 19.38
N ASP A 200 23.76 -22.20 18.69
CA ASP A 200 22.60 -23.07 18.90
C ASP A 200 22.27 -23.20 20.39
N TYR A 201 21.27 -22.43 20.82
CA TYR A 201 20.63 -22.43 22.14
C TYR A 201 21.50 -22.16 23.39
N LYS A 202 22.57 -21.34 23.31
CA LYS A 202 23.26 -20.83 24.52
C LYS A 202 23.11 -19.32 24.67
N PHE A 203 22.25 -18.90 25.59
CA PHE A 203 22.21 -17.56 26.18
C PHE A 203 23.56 -17.28 26.87
N LEU A 204 24.11 -16.08 26.67
CA LEU A 204 25.52 -15.79 26.93
C LEU A 204 25.76 -14.86 28.14
N GLY A 205 24.70 -14.39 28.79
CA GLY A 205 24.74 -13.80 30.14
C GLY A 205 23.81 -14.57 31.10
N LEU A 206 24.22 -14.70 32.37
CA LEU A 206 23.51 -15.50 33.40
C LEU A 206 23.12 -14.70 34.66
N ASN A 207 23.59 -13.46 34.82
CA ASN A 207 23.45 -12.66 36.04
C ASN A 207 22.81 -11.28 35.77
N GLY A 208 21.87 -11.21 34.84
CA GLY A 208 21.16 -10.00 34.45
C GLY A 208 21.96 -9.09 33.52
N LEU A 209 21.36 -7.96 33.15
CA LEU A 209 22.01 -6.90 32.37
C LEU A 209 23.33 -6.49 33.03
N GLY A 210 24.42 -6.54 32.28
CA GLY A 210 25.78 -6.42 32.77
C GLY A 210 26.56 -7.73 32.83
N SER A 211 25.96 -8.85 32.43
CA SER A 211 26.62 -10.17 32.39
C SER A 211 26.75 -10.74 30.97
N GLU A 212 26.33 -9.99 29.96
CA GLU A 212 26.22 -10.46 28.58
C GLU A 212 27.58 -10.77 27.97
N GLN A 213 27.61 -11.83 27.17
CA GLN A 213 28.65 -12.07 26.18
C GLN A 213 27.99 -12.19 24.81
N TYR A 214 28.66 -11.78 23.74
CA TYR A 214 28.08 -11.82 22.40
C TYR A 214 29.16 -11.89 21.33
N MET A 215 28.81 -12.40 20.15
CA MET A 215 29.69 -12.39 18.98
C MET A 215 29.11 -11.54 17.87
N VAL A 216 29.91 -10.57 17.41
CA VAL A 216 29.57 -9.77 16.22
C VAL A 216 30.46 -10.25 15.07
N PRO A 217 29.89 -10.58 13.89
CA PRO A 217 30.69 -10.88 12.72
C PRO A 217 31.46 -9.65 12.26
N ASP A 218 32.65 -9.85 11.71
CA ASP A 218 33.39 -8.79 11.03
C ASP A 218 32.67 -8.32 9.75
N ALA A 219 33.19 -7.26 9.12
CA ALA A 219 32.61 -6.69 7.90
C ALA A 219 32.62 -7.65 6.68
N THR A 220 33.34 -8.78 6.77
CA THR A 220 33.45 -9.81 5.74
C THR A 220 32.59 -11.05 6.00
N GLY A 221 32.05 -11.20 7.22
CA GLY A 221 31.22 -12.33 7.62
C GLY A 221 31.97 -13.58 8.09
N ASP A 222 33.32 -13.54 8.10
CA ASP A 222 34.20 -14.72 8.25
C ASP A 222 34.84 -14.88 9.64
N GLN A 223 35.06 -13.80 10.41
CA GLN A 223 35.53 -13.89 11.81
C GLN A 223 34.48 -13.45 12.83
N THR A 224 34.57 -14.02 14.05
CA THR A 224 33.66 -13.74 15.18
C THR A 224 34.42 -13.12 16.34
N TYR A 225 33.99 -11.96 16.82
CA TYR A 225 34.60 -11.28 17.98
C TYR A 225 33.75 -11.43 19.24
N SER A 226 34.33 -11.95 20.33
CA SER A 226 33.64 -12.04 21.62
C SER A 226 33.63 -10.68 22.35
N GLY A 227 32.48 -10.01 22.41
CA GLY A 227 32.20 -8.96 23.38
C GLY A 227 31.76 -9.57 24.72
N LYS A 228 32.21 -8.98 25.84
CA LYS A 228 31.63 -9.18 27.17
C LYS A 228 31.17 -7.81 27.68
N PHE A 229 30.25 -7.76 28.64
CA PHE A 229 30.00 -6.52 29.37
C PHE A 229 31.31 -5.94 29.93
N GLY A 230 31.63 -4.70 29.56
CA GLY A 230 32.92 -4.07 29.82
C GLY A 230 33.17 -2.84 28.94
N PRO A 231 34.44 -2.39 28.82
CA PRO A 231 34.82 -1.39 27.82
C PRO A 231 34.33 -1.82 26.44
N GLU A 232 33.96 -0.84 25.62
CA GLU A 232 33.53 -1.08 24.23
C GLU A 232 34.45 -2.10 23.55
N PRO A 233 33.91 -3.16 22.92
CA PRO A 233 34.71 -4.12 22.19
C PRO A 233 35.62 -3.37 21.23
N GLN A 234 36.93 -3.45 21.47
CA GLN A 234 37.91 -3.02 20.49
C GLN A 234 37.77 -4.01 19.33
N LEU A 235 36.86 -3.71 18.40
CA LEU A 235 36.92 -4.31 17.08
C LEU A 235 38.38 -4.11 16.64
N PRO A 236 39.15 -5.16 16.29
CA PRO A 236 40.44 -4.92 15.69
C PRO A 236 40.18 -3.97 14.54
N SER A 237 41.05 -2.98 14.41
CA SER A 237 41.04 -2.05 13.29
C SER A 237 40.55 -2.78 12.07
N SER A 238 39.34 -2.44 11.60
CA SER A 238 38.86 -2.90 10.30
C SER A 238 40.04 -2.76 9.34
N PRO A 239 40.17 -3.56 8.27
CA PRO A 239 41.14 -3.25 7.22
C PRO A 239 40.89 -1.88 6.55
N ARG A 240 39.93 -1.09 7.05
CA ARG A 240 39.66 0.30 6.68
C ARG A 240 40.80 1.16 7.19
N GLY A 241 41.41 1.86 6.26
CA GLY A 241 42.35 2.92 6.53
C GLY A 241 41.70 4.08 7.29
N ALA A 242 42.46 5.14 7.49
CA ALA A 242 42.07 6.31 8.25
C ALA A 242 40.87 7.06 7.64
N THR A 243 40.21 7.86 8.47
CA THR A 243 39.18 8.81 8.02
C THR A 243 39.78 10.21 7.89
N TYR A 244 39.52 10.85 6.77
CA TYR A 244 40.01 12.18 6.46
C TYR A 244 38.85 13.14 6.22
N VAL A 245 39.02 14.40 6.62
CA VAL A 245 38.11 15.49 6.28
C VAL A 245 38.82 16.45 5.32
N TRP A 246 38.10 16.90 4.29
CA TRP A 246 38.62 17.88 3.35
C TRP A 246 38.88 19.22 4.04
N ILE A 247 40.09 19.76 3.84
CA ILE A 247 40.52 21.09 4.27
C ILE A 247 41.14 21.91 3.13
N GLY A 248 41.21 21.37 1.91
CA GLY A 248 41.82 22.02 0.73
C GLY A 248 41.07 23.24 0.17
N GLY A 249 40.12 23.81 0.91
CA GLY A 249 39.33 24.97 0.50
C GLY A 249 38.48 24.70 -0.75
N ALA A 250 38.31 25.73 -1.58
CA ALA A 250 37.42 25.68 -2.75
C ALA A 250 37.93 24.82 -3.90
N ARG A 251 39.25 24.65 -4.04
CA ARG A 251 39.91 23.91 -5.13
C ARG A 251 41.17 23.22 -4.63
N GLY A 252 41.33 21.93 -4.93
CA GLY A 252 42.56 21.20 -4.62
C GLY A 252 42.62 19.83 -5.29
N ALA A 253 43.83 19.28 -5.45
CA ALA A 253 44.00 17.94 -5.98
C ALA A 253 43.73 16.88 -4.89
N PHE A 254 43.05 15.79 -5.27
CA PHE A 254 42.77 14.65 -4.37
C PHE A 254 44.06 14.08 -3.77
N ALA A 255 45.07 13.87 -4.63
CA ALA A 255 46.35 13.25 -4.28
C ALA A 255 47.28 14.13 -3.42
N SER A 256 46.91 15.39 -3.11
CA SER A 256 47.71 16.27 -2.27
C SER A 256 47.36 16.07 -0.78
N PRO A 257 48.27 15.52 0.05
CA PRO A 257 47.98 15.25 1.46
C PRO A 257 47.58 16.50 2.27
N GLY A 258 48.14 17.65 1.89
CA GLY A 258 47.84 18.95 2.51
C GLY A 258 46.37 19.38 2.45
N ASN A 259 45.58 18.77 1.54
CA ASN A 259 44.14 19.04 1.42
C ASN A 259 43.28 18.21 2.38
N TRP A 260 43.90 17.35 3.20
CA TRP A 260 43.22 16.42 4.07
C TRP A 260 43.67 16.59 5.52
N ARG A 261 42.72 16.51 6.44
CA ARG A 261 43.00 16.37 7.86
C ARG A 261 42.58 14.99 8.32
N ASN A 262 43.50 14.24 8.92
CA ASN A 262 43.16 12.97 9.53
C ASN A 262 42.34 13.23 10.80
N ILE A 263 41.15 12.62 10.88
CA ILE A 263 40.21 12.86 11.98
C ILE A 263 40.75 12.30 13.29
N ALA A 264 41.40 11.14 13.26
CA ALA A 264 41.92 10.49 14.46
C ALA A 264 43.07 11.28 15.10
N THR A 265 43.93 11.89 14.29
CA THR A 265 45.09 12.66 14.79
C THR A 265 44.82 14.15 14.92
N GLY A 266 43.75 14.67 14.27
CA GLY A 266 43.45 16.10 14.18
C GLY A 266 44.47 16.91 13.36
N ARG A 267 45.46 16.26 12.74
CA ARG A 267 46.55 16.90 11.99
C ARG A 267 46.33 16.81 10.48
N THR A 268 46.93 17.73 9.75
CA THR A 268 47.06 17.62 8.29
C THR A 268 47.69 16.29 7.92
N ALA A 269 47.14 15.63 6.91
CA ALA A 269 47.58 14.33 6.48
C ALA A 269 48.98 14.40 5.87
N THR A 270 49.78 13.37 6.14
CA THR A 270 51.11 13.18 5.54
C THR A 270 51.03 12.39 4.23
N THR A 271 49.94 11.65 4.03
CA THR A 271 49.60 10.89 2.83
C THR A 271 48.18 11.22 2.41
N ALA A 272 47.90 11.20 1.10
CA ALA A 272 46.53 11.35 0.62
C ALA A 272 45.71 10.09 0.98
N PRO A 273 44.38 10.21 1.12
CA PRO A 273 43.50 9.05 1.28
C PRO A 273 43.64 8.10 0.07
N GLY A 274 43.60 6.80 0.33
CA GLY A 274 43.61 5.74 -0.68
C GLY A 274 42.44 4.76 -0.52
N ARG A 275 42.49 3.65 -1.28
CA ARG A 275 41.38 2.70 -1.48
C ARG A 275 40.74 2.14 -0.21
N ASN A 276 41.48 2.08 0.89
CA ASN A 276 40.97 1.55 2.16
C ASN A 276 40.44 2.65 3.08
N ASP A 277 40.71 3.92 2.80
CA ASP A 277 40.40 5.07 3.64
C ASP A 277 38.97 5.60 3.42
N ALA A 278 38.49 6.40 4.37
CA ALA A 278 37.22 7.11 4.29
C ALA A 278 37.44 8.62 4.18
N ILE A 279 36.62 9.31 3.39
CA ILE A 279 36.73 10.77 3.21
C ILE A 279 35.41 11.48 3.46
N TRP A 280 35.46 12.63 4.15
CA TRP A 280 34.30 13.46 4.48
C TRP A 280 34.43 14.88 3.95
N PHE A 281 33.35 15.35 3.32
CA PHE A 281 33.11 16.76 3.01
C PHE A 281 31.98 17.26 3.89
N THR A 282 32.29 18.23 4.74
CA THR A 282 31.44 18.58 5.90
C THR A 282 30.83 19.98 5.87
N ALA A 283 31.26 20.85 4.96
CA ALA A 283 30.65 22.15 4.66
C ALA A 283 31.37 22.80 3.47
N GLY A 284 30.75 23.84 2.89
CA GLY A 284 31.37 24.68 1.86
C GLY A 284 31.44 24.03 0.47
N THR A 285 32.11 24.71 -0.45
CA THR A 285 32.32 24.23 -1.82
C THR A 285 33.71 23.62 -1.94
N ALA A 286 33.82 22.47 -2.60
CA ALA A 286 35.10 21.81 -2.89
C ALA A 286 35.11 21.30 -4.33
N GLU A 287 36.06 21.77 -5.13
CA GLU A 287 36.36 21.23 -6.45
C GLU A 287 37.64 20.42 -6.36
N VAL A 288 37.47 19.10 -6.42
CA VAL A 288 38.54 18.11 -6.24
C VAL A 288 38.99 17.62 -7.60
N THR A 289 40.27 17.79 -7.92
CA THR A 289 40.82 17.36 -9.21
C THR A 289 41.58 16.04 -9.12
N GLY A 290 41.48 15.25 -10.19
CA GLY A 290 42.10 13.92 -10.32
C GLY A 290 41.19 12.79 -9.83
N ALA A 291 41.54 11.56 -10.18
CA ALA A 291 40.79 10.37 -9.79
C ALA A 291 40.74 10.17 -8.28
N VAL A 292 39.55 9.84 -7.77
CA VAL A 292 39.32 9.45 -6.37
C VAL A 292 39.28 7.92 -6.27
N ASP A 293 40.03 7.32 -5.33
CA ASP A 293 39.98 5.88 -5.04
C ASP A 293 39.95 5.69 -3.52
N VAL A 294 38.75 5.43 -2.97
CA VAL A 294 38.50 5.36 -1.53
C VAL A 294 37.49 4.28 -1.18
N PHE A 295 37.53 3.80 0.07
CA PHE A 295 36.56 2.83 0.55
C PHE A 295 35.19 3.47 0.71
N SER A 296 35.13 4.68 1.28
CA SER A 296 33.86 5.40 1.45
C SER A 296 34.02 6.91 1.36
N MET A 297 32.99 7.56 0.83
CA MET A 297 32.89 9.02 0.78
C MET A 297 31.57 9.49 1.39
N VAL A 298 31.64 10.53 2.22
CA VAL A 298 30.45 11.19 2.78
C VAL A 298 30.45 12.67 2.41
N VAL A 299 29.37 13.13 1.78
CA VAL A 299 29.10 14.54 1.50
C VAL A 299 27.91 14.98 2.34
N ARG A 300 28.12 15.88 3.30
CA ARG A 300 27.10 16.25 4.29
C ARG A 300 27.04 17.72 4.64
N ASN A 301 26.00 18.09 5.40
CA ASN A 301 25.79 19.42 5.97
C ASN A 301 25.87 20.54 4.93
N GLY A 302 25.21 20.35 3.78
CA GLY A 302 25.17 21.33 2.70
C GLY A 302 26.46 21.44 1.86
N ALA A 303 27.48 20.60 2.09
CA ALA A 303 28.70 20.63 1.29
C ALA A 303 28.41 20.44 -0.21
N GLN A 304 29.06 21.24 -1.07
CA GLN A 304 28.93 21.21 -2.52
C GLN A 304 30.26 20.72 -3.12
N VAL A 305 30.33 19.45 -3.50
CA VAL A 305 31.54 18.79 -3.96
C VAL A 305 31.46 18.54 -5.45
N THR A 306 32.46 18.98 -6.21
CA THR A 306 32.64 18.63 -7.62
C THR A 306 33.91 17.81 -7.76
N LEU A 307 33.79 16.55 -8.19
CA LEU A 307 34.91 15.74 -8.64
C LEU A 307 35.15 16.05 -10.12
N ARG A 308 36.33 16.57 -10.43
CA ARG A 308 36.75 16.92 -11.79
C ARG A 308 37.88 16.02 -12.23
N GLY A 309 37.58 15.13 -13.16
CA GLY A 309 38.56 14.32 -13.86
C GLY A 309 38.56 14.58 -15.35
N THR A 310 39.38 13.79 -16.02
CA THR A 310 39.47 13.62 -17.46
C THR A 310 38.75 12.33 -17.87
N PRO A 311 38.45 12.11 -19.17
CA PRO A 311 37.86 10.86 -19.63
C PRO A 311 38.69 9.60 -19.31
N GLN A 312 39.97 9.76 -18.94
CA GLN A 312 40.88 8.70 -18.51
C GLN A 312 40.80 8.41 -17.00
N ASP A 313 40.28 9.34 -16.21
CA ASP A 313 40.13 9.18 -14.77
C ASP A 313 38.90 8.33 -14.43
N THR A 314 39.06 7.43 -13.47
CA THR A 314 37.97 6.61 -12.91
C THR A 314 37.87 6.85 -11.41
N ASP A 315 36.74 7.40 -10.97
CA ASP A 315 36.44 7.58 -9.56
C ASP A 315 35.89 6.27 -8.96
N ARG A 316 36.67 5.60 -8.12
CA ARG A 316 36.32 4.33 -7.47
C ARG A 316 35.90 4.55 -6.01
N PHE A 317 34.73 4.03 -5.68
CA PHE A 317 34.17 4.09 -4.33
C PHE A 317 33.68 2.70 -3.91
N GLY A 318 33.88 2.32 -2.65
CA GLY A 318 33.12 1.21 -2.05
C GLY A 318 31.71 1.66 -1.67
N ALA A 319 31.58 2.83 -1.05
CA ALA A 319 30.30 3.45 -0.70
C ALA A 319 30.33 4.97 -0.81
N VAL A 320 29.18 5.57 -1.15
CA VAL A 320 29.00 7.03 -1.22
C VAL A 320 27.69 7.43 -0.54
N ASP A 321 27.79 8.24 0.51
CA ASP A 321 26.63 8.82 1.21
C ASP A 321 26.57 10.33 0.96
N ILE A 322 25.47 10.80 0.37
CA ILE A 322 25.21 12.22 0.14
C ILE A 322 24.00 12.59 0.97
N VAL A 323 24.20 13.28 2.09
CA VAL A 323 23.17 13.48 3.12
C VAL A 323 23.14 14.92 3.62
N GLY A 324 22.13 15.29 4.42
CA GLY A 324 22.09 16.60 5.09
C GLY A 324 22.18 17.79 4.14
N GLY A 325 21.56 17.70 2.95
CA GLY A 325 21.59 18.76 1.93
C GLY A 325 22.86 18.82 1.10
N GLY A 326 23.74 17.82 1.20
CA GLY A 326 24.97 17.75 0.41
C GLY A 326 24.72 17.61 -1.09
N ARG A 327 25.66 18.05 -1.91
CA ARG A 327 25.67 17.82 -3.35
C ARG A 327 27.00 17.22 -3.77
N LEU A 328 26.96 16.10 -4.49
CA LEU A 328 28.09 15.57 -5.23
C LEU A 328 27.86 15.79 -6.72
N THR A 329 28.84 16.33 -7.43
CA THR A 329 28.84 16.50 -8.87
C THR A 329 30.05 15.79 -9.45
N VAL A 330 29.86 14.90 -10.42
CA VAL A 330 30.95 14.23 -11.15
C VAL A 330 31.05 14.79 -12.56
N ARG A 331 32.23 15.33 -12.92
CA ARG A 331 32.47 15.99 -14.21
C ARG A 331 33.71 15.42 -14.89
N GLY A 332 33.55 14.99 -16.13
CA GLY A 332 34.65 14.56 -17.00
C GLY A 332 35.28 13.21 -16.62
N ALA A 333 35.09 12.71 -15.40
CA ALA A 333 35.56 11.39 -14.96
C ALA A 333 34.54 10.27 -15.26
N LYS A 334 35.02 9.03 -15.29
CA LYS A 334 34.20 7.82 -15.23
C LYS A 334 33.81 7.52 -13.77
N LEU A 335 32.64 6.92 -13.56
CA LEU A 335 32.30 6.29 -12.28
C LEU A 335 32.82 4.85 -12.31
N GLY A 336 33.56 4.45 -11.28
CA GLY A 336 34.08 3.09 -11.13
C GLY A 336 33.02 2.09 -10.67
N ALA A 337 33.29 0.80 -10.88
CA ALA A 337 32.38 -0.29 -10.54
C ALA A 337 32.30 -0.55 -9.02
N GLY A 338 31.16 -1.12 -8.58
CA GLY A 338 30.98 -1.69 -7.24
C GLY A 338 30.56 -0.72 -6.13
N ALA A 339 30.35 0.56 -6.45
CA ALA A 339 29.95 1.55 -5.45
C ALA A 339 28.48 1.37 -5.03
N LYS A 340 28.22 1.38 -3.71
CA LYS A 340 26.89 1.54 -3.12
C LYS A 340 26.63 3.02 -2.86
N VAL A 341 25.61 3.59 -3.49
CA VAL A 341 25.35 5.03 -3.43
C VAL A 341 24.01 5.32 -2.75
N VAL A 342 24.04 6.20 -1.76
CA VAL A 342 22.88 6.69 -1.03
C VAL A 342 22.77 8.20 -1.21
N VAL A 343 21.60 8.67 -1.64
CA VAL A 343 21.26 10.08 -1.69
C VAL A 343 20.11 10.36 -0.73
N GLY A 344 20.45 11.00 0.38
CA GLY A 344 19.57 11.40 1.46
C GLY A 344 18.64 12.56 1.10
N ALA A 345 17.55 12.71 1.86
CA ALA A 345 16.61 13.82 1.72
C ALA A 345 17.30 15.20 1.57
N GLY A 346 16.85 15.97 0.57
CA GLY A 346 17.39 17.30 0.25
C GLY A 346 18.78 17.32 -0.39
N SER A 347 19.40 16.15 -0.57
CA SER A 347 20.75 16.00 -1.12
C SER A 347 20.69 15.66 -2.60
N VAL A 348 21.79 15.88 -3.33
CA VAL A 348 21.80 15.72 -4.80
C VAL A 348 23.06 14.97 -5.26
N LEU A 349 22.85 13.94 -6.06
CA LEU A 349 23.88 13.37 -6.94
C LEU A 349 23.70 13.93 -8.34
N ASP A 350 24.70 14.62 -8.86
CA ASP A 350 24.72 15.14 -10.22
C ASP A 350 25.83 14.47 -11.04
N ILE A 351 25.40 13.64 -11.97
CA ILE A 351 26.28 12.89 -12.86
C ILE A 351 26.00 13.25 -14.32
N SER A 352 25.32 14.36 -14.55
CA SER A 352 24.87 14.80 -15.89
C SER A 352 26.01 15.13 -16.85
N GLN A 353 27.20 15.41 -16.32
CA GLN A 353 28.41 15.76 -17.07
C GLN A 353 29.55 14.77 -16.87
N ARG A 354 29.24 13.53 -16.45
CA ARG A 354 30.22 12.43 -16.39
C ARG A 354 30.65 12.01 -17.79
N THR A 355 31.81 11.37 -17.91
CA THR A 355 32.14 10.64 -19.13
C THR A 355 31.28 9.37 -19.19
N VAL A 356 30.48 9.24 -20.24
CA VAL A 356 29.60 8.07 -20.47
C VAL A 356 30.40 7.02 -21.23
N LEU A 357 30.47 5.82 -20.69
CA LEU A 357 30.88 4.62 -21.43
C LEU A 357 29.68 3.69 -21.51
N LEU A 358 29.41 3.18 -22.70
CA LEU A 358 28.55 2.01 -22.83
C LEU A 358 29.30 0.86 -22.15
N PRO A 359 28.70 0.13 -21.20
CA PRO A 359 29.30 -1.09 -20.68
C PRO A 359 29.43 -2.07 -21.85
N SER A 360 30.61 -2.12 -22.48
CA SER A 360 30.97 -3.25 -23.32
C SER A 360 31.30 -4.42 -22.40
N GLN A 361 31.12 -5.66 -22.88
CA GLN A 361 31.42 -6.87 -22.09
C GLN A 361 32.87 -6.93 -21.56
N ASP A 362 33.78 -6.09 -22.08
CA ASP A 362 35.22 -6.17 -21.85
C ASP A 362 35.81 -5.05 -20.97
N ASP A 363 35.07 -3.99 -20.62
CA ASP A 363 35.59 -2.91 -19.76
C ASP A 363 35.13 -3.10 -18.30
N LEU A 364 35.78 -4.05 -17.60
CA LEU A 364 35.56 -4.33 -16.17
C LEU A 364 35.81 -3.11 -15.26
N ASP A 365 36.47 -2.06 -15.77
CA ASP A 365 36.73 -0.80 -15.07
C ASP A 365 35.62 0.26 -15.30
N ALA A 366 34.79 0.11 -16.32
CA ALA A 366 33.66 1.01 -16.63
C ALA A 366 32.34 0.52 -15.98
N GLY A 367 32.29 0.64 -14.65
CA GLY A 367 31.33 1.56 -14.04
C GLY A 367 29.89 1.10 -13.81
N ARG A 368 29.69 -0.13 -13.37
CA ARG A 368 28.40 -0.56 -12.82
C ARG A 368 28.32 -0.28 -11.32
N LEU A 369 27.39 0.57 -10.89
CA LEU A 369 27.18 0.75 -9.45
C LEU A 369 26.53 -0.52 -8.87
N GLU A 370 26.91 -0.84 -7.63
CA GLU A 370 26.31 -1.97 -6.93
C GLU A 370 24.84 -1.69 -6.59
N SER A 371 24.59 -0.50 -6.03
CA SER A 371 23.24 -0.04 -5.73
C SER A 371 23.17 1.49 -5.76
N LEU A 372 21.97 2.01 -6.04
CA LEU A 372 21.65 3.42 -5.88
C LEU A 372 20.35 3.52 -5.09
N THR A 373 20.36 4.27 -4.00
CA THR A 373 19.19 4.46 -3.14
C THR A 373 18.90 5.95 -2.99
N LEU A 374 17.70 6.37 -3.38
CA LEU A 374 17.18 7.71 -3.11
C LEU A 374 16.28 7.60 -1.88
N GLN A 375 16.85 7.81 -0.70
CA GLN A 375 16.16 7.59 0.56
C GLN A 375 16.03 8.85 1.41
N ALA A 376 14.95 8.93 2.16
CA ALA A 376 14.85 9.84 3.28
C ALA A 376 15.09 9.05 4.58
N PRO A 377 15.45 9.71 5.69
CA PRO A 377 15.44 9.06 6.99
C PRO A 377 14.06 8.41 7.22
N ALA A 378 14.04 7.14 7.62
CA ALA A 378 12.81 6.38 7.82
C ALA A 378 11.85 7.15 8.74
N GLY A 379 10.57 7.26 8.34
CA GLY A 379 9.53 7.98 9.10
C GLY A 379 9.59 9.51 9.03
N SER A 380 10.45 10.09 8.18
CA SER A 380 10.55 11.56 8.04
C SER A 380 9.43 12.18 7.20
N GLY A 381 8.68 11.39 6.42
CA GLY A 381 7.66 11.88 5.48
C GLY A 381 8.22 12.79 4.38
N ARG A 382 9.55 12.88 4.24
CA ARG A 382 10.21 13.69 3.23
C ARG A 382 10.53 12.82 2.02
N PRO A 383 10.51 13.38 0.79
CA PRO A 383 11.12 12.73 -0.34
C PRO A 383 12.60 12.47 -0.06
N GLY A 384 13.13 11.38 -0.60
CA GLY A 384 14.55 11.08 -0.63
C GLY A 384 15.38 12.08 -1.42
N GLY A 385 16.62 11.71 -1.69
CA GLY A 385 17.56 12.53 -2.46
C GLY A 385 17.19 12.65 -3.94
N LYS A 386 17.89 13.55 -4.64
CA LYS A 386 17.70 13.77 -6.09
C LYS A 386 18.88 13.24 -6.91
N LEU A 387 18.57 12.66 -8.06
CA LEU A 387 19.53 12.30 -9.10
C LEU A 387 19.39 13.22 -10.31
N VAL A 388 20.48 13.84 -10.71
CA VAL A 388 20.60 14.53 -12.01
C VAL A 388 21.42 13.62 -12.93
N LEU A 389 20.70 12.81 -13.72
CA LEU A 389 21.27 11.76 -14.56
C LEU A 389 21.88 12.31 -15.86
N GLY A 390 21.30 13.40 -16.39
CA GLY A 390 21.65 13.96 -17.69
C GLY A 390 21.11 13.11 -18.84
N SER A 391 21.83 13.07 -19.97
CA SER A 391 21.45 12.28 -21.15
C SER A 391 22.15 10.92 -21.25
N GLY A 392 23.08 10.62 -20.33
CA GLY A 392 23.83 9.36 -20.33
C GLY A 392 23.19 8.30 -19.46
N ASP A 393 23.24 7.05 -19.90
CA ASP A 393 22.70 5.90 -19.16
C ASP A 393 23.62 5.47 -18.01
N LEU A 394 23.04 4.95 -16.93
CA LEU A 394 23.74 4.48 -15.74
C LEU A 394 23.52 2.97 -15.56
N ALA A 395 24.61 2.20 -15.61
CA ALA A 395 24.56 0.78 -15.32
C ALA A 395 24.46 0.53 -13.80
N LEU A 396 23.51 -0.31 -13.40
CA LEU A 396 23.31 -0.75 -12.02
C LEU A 396 23.34 -2.28 -11.95
N ASN A 397 23.93 -2.85 -10.90
CA ASN A 397 23.82 -4.28 -10.59
C ASN A 397 22.42 -4.61 -10.04
N SER A 398 21.72 -3.61 -9.52
CA SER A 398 20.30 -3.71 -9.21
C SER A 398 19.49 -3.88 -10.51
N VAL A 399 18.67 -4.93 -10.54
CA VAL A 399 17.72 -5.17 -11.64
C VAL A 399 16.54 -4.17 -11.60
N TYR A 400 16.27 -3.60 -10.42
CA TYR A 400 15.16 -2.67 -10.14
C TYR A 400 15.51 -1.19 -10.34
N GLY A 401 16.67 -0.92 -10.94
CA GLY A 401 17.16 0.44 -11.02
C GLY A 401 17.48 0.95 -9.61
N PRO A 402 17.33 2.24 -9.31
CA PRO A 402 17.49 2.73 -7.96
C PRO A 402 16.34 2.29 -7.05
N ASP A 403 16.66 2.01 -5.80
CA ASP A 403 15.65 1.99 -4.74
C ASP A 403 15.19 3.44 -4.52
N ASN A 404 14.02 3.78 -5.06
CA ASN A 404 13.52 5.14 -5.14
C ASN A 404 12.38 5.39 -4.15
N GLN A 405 12.71 5.84 -2.93
CA GLN A 405 11.68 6.20 -1.95
C GLN A 405 10.93 7.49 -2.32
N ASN A 406 11.34 8.20 -3.38
CA ASN A 406 10.54 9.29 -3.92
C ASN A 406 9.34 8.78 -4.73
N ALA A 407 9.32 7.50 -5.12
CA ALA A 407 8.38 6.99 -6.10
C ALA A 407 6.92 7.12 -5.67
N GLY A 408 6.63 7.32 -4.38
CA GLY A 408 5.25 7.49 -3.90
C GLY A 408 4.46 6.18 -3.94
N HIS A 409 3.14 6.30 -3.83
CA HIS A 409 2.22 5.17 -3.65
C HIS A 409 0.90 5.43 -4.38
N GLY A 410 0.23 4.38 -4.87
CA GLY A 410 -1.07 4.43 -5.53
C GLY A 410 -1.13 5.50 -6.63
N ASN A 411 -2.10 6.41 -6.55
CA ASN A 411 -2.26 7.53 -7.50
C ASN A 411 -1.10 8.53 -7.50
N GLY A 412 -0.23 8.52 -6.48
CA GLY A 412 0.99 9.33 -6.42
C GLY A 412 2.24 8.59 -6.89
N PHE A 413 2.11 7.35 -7.35
CA PHE A 413 3.24 6.55 -7.80
C PHE A 413 3.85 7.11 -9.11
N ASP A 414 5.10 7.52 -9.05
CA ASP A 414 5.93 7.97 -10.17
C ASP A 414 7.35 7.43 -9.99
N PRO A 415 7.76 6.38 -10.74
CA PRO A 415 9.08 5.78 -10.56
C PRO A 415 10.23 6.75 -10.90
N ARG A 416 9.99 7.82 -11.67
CA ARG A 416 10.98 8.89 -11.97
C ARG A 416 11.06 9.98 -10.91
N ALA A 417 10.23 9.95 -9.87
CA ALA A 417 10.24 11.00 -8.86
C ALA A 417 11.65 11.18 -8.28
N GLY A 418 12.12 12.44 -8.21
CA GLY A 418 13.48 12.74 -7.75
C GLY A 418 14.60 12.49 -8.76
N ILE A 419 14.31 11.99 -9.95
CA ILE A 419 15.28 11.72 -11.03
C ILE A 419 15.02 12.68 -12.19
N SER A 420 16.08 13.31 -12.70
CA SER A 420 15.99 14.27 -13.81
C SER A 420 17.01 13.96 -14.90
N GLY A 421 16.65 14.25 -16.15
CA GLY A 421 17.43 13.91 -17.33
C GLY A 421 16.71 12.89 -18.22
N THR A 422 17.24 12.68 -19.42
CA THR A 422 16.70 11.75 -20.42
C THR A 422 17.44 10.41 -20.47
N GLY A 423 18.59 10.31 -19.80
CA GLY A 423 19.34 9.05 -19.69
C GLY A 423 18.56 8.00 -18.91
N ASP A 424 19.05 6.77 -18.98
CA ASP A 424 18.34 5.59 -18.51
C ASP A 424 19.14 4.70 -17.55
N PHE A 425 18.52 3.65 -17.00
CA PHE A 425 19.24 2.63 -16.21
C PHE A 425 19.45 1.34 -17.01
N LEU A 426 20.67 0.81 -16.97
CA LEU A 426 21.04 -0.44 -17.66
C LEU A 426 21.10 -1.63 -16.67
N PRO A 427 20.13 -2.56 -16.71
CA PRO A 427 20.04 -3.70 -15.79
C PRO A 427 21.06 -4.82 -16.13
N PRO A 428 21.40 -5.71 -15.17
CA PRO A 428 22.35 -6.80 -15.42
C PRO A 428 21.82 -7.80 -16.45
N TYR A 429 22.73 -8.27 -17.30
CA TYR A 429 22.45 -8.92 -18.60
C TYR A 429 21.76 -10.30 -18.53
N THR A 430 21.16 -10.72 -17.41
CA THR A 430 20.86 -12.15 -17.18
C THR A 430 19.42 -12.53 -16.85
N ASP A 431 18.51 -11.60 -16.51
CA ASP A 431 17.05 -11.84 -16.47
C ASP A 431 16.34 -10.50 -16.23
N GLN A 432 15.21 -10.23 -16.89
CA GLN A 432 14.47 -8.97 -16.74
C GLN A 432 13.06 -9.22 -16.20
N PRO A 433 12.46 -8.27 -15.46
CA PRO A 433 11.05 -8.37 -15.11
C PRO A 433 10.21 -8.34 -16.38
N GLU A 434 9.20 -9.22 -16.47
CA GLU A 434 8.27 -9.29 -17.60
C GLU A 434 6.82 -9.31 -17.07
N PRO A 435 6.33 -8.20 -16.46
CA PRO A 435 4.94 -8.09 -16.04
C PRO A 435 4.03 -8.01 -17.27
N VAL A 436 3.01 -8.88 -17.30
CA VAL A 436 1.97 -8.89 -18.32
C VAL A 436 0.62 -8.77 -17.62
N VAL A 437 -0.23 -7.88 -18.14
CA VAL A 437 -1.62 -7.77 -17.70
C VAL A 437 -2.49 -8.76 -18.47
N THR A 438 -3.13 -9.66 -17.75
CA THR A 438 -3.97 -10.72 -18.32
C THR A 438 -5.42 -10.59 -17.83
N PRO A 439 -6.40 -11.18 -18.54
CA PRO A 439 -7.77 -11.23 -18.05
C PRO A 439 -7.86 -12.05 -16.75
N LEU A 440 -8.66 -11.60 -15.78
CA LEU A 440 -8.89 -12.35 -14.52
C LEU A 440 -9.42 -13.79 -14.74
N SER A 441 -10.14 -14.02 -15.84
CA SER A 441 -10.67 -15.35 -16.19
C SER A 441 -9.62 -16.33 -16.73
N ASN A 442 -8.46 -15.83 -17.17
CA ASN A 442 -7.36 -16.64 -17.68
C ASN A 442 -6.02 -15.95 -17.33
N PRO A 443 -5.63 -15.97 -16.05
CA PRO A 443 -4.53 -15.15 -15.55
C PRO A 443 -3.16 -15.51 -16.13
N THR A 444 -3.03 -16.68 -16.77
CA THR A 444 -1.79 -17.17 -17.40
C THR A 444 -1.74 -16.99 -18.92
N ASP A 445 -2.68 -16.22 -19.50
CA ASP A 445 -2.75 -15.96 -20.95
C ASP A 445 -1.77 -14.87 -21.40
N SER A 446 -0.48 -15.21 -21.36
CA SER A 446 0.60 -14.29 -21.75
C SER A 446 0.63 -13.95 -23.24
N GLN A 447 -0.08 -14.70 -24.09
CA GLN A 447 -0.13 -14.46 -25.54
C GLN A 447 -1.10 -13.35 -25.93
N HIS A 448 -2.04 -13.00 -25.04
CA HIS A 448 -3.10 -12.04 -25.30
C HIS A 448 -3.22 -11.02 -24.18
N PRO A 449 -2.30 -10.03 -24.12
CA PRO A 449 -2.34 -8.98 -23.11
C PRO A 449 -3.69 -8.26 -23.14
N LEU A 450 -4.28 -8.07 -21.96
CA LEU A 450 -5.59 -7.48 -21.81
C LEU A 450 -5.53 -6.00 -22.17
N THR A 451 -6.33 -5.53 -23.13
CA THR A 451 -6.36 -4.11 -23.53
C THR A 451 -7.57 -3.34 -22.99
N ARG A 452 -8.59 -4.03 -22.47
CA ARG A 452 -9.85 -3.45 -22.00
C ARG A 452 -10.59 -4.39 -21.07
N ILE A 453 -11.28 -3.84 -20.08
CA ILE A 453 -12.20 -4.58 -19.21
C ILE A 453 -13.62 -4.28 -19.67
N ASP A 454 -14.32 -5.30 -20.17
CA ASP A 454 -15.71 -5.19 -20.62
C ASP A 454 -16.64 -6.06 -19.78
N PHE A 455 -17.57 -5.42 -19.08
CA PHE A 455 -18.65 -6.08 -18.34
C PHE A 455 -19.78 -6.55 -19.27
N GLY A 456 -19.77 -6.16 -20.55
CA GLY A 456 -20.79 -6.48 -21.51
C GLY A 456 -22.09 -5.73 -21.24
N THR A 457 -23.22 -6.37 -21.56
CA THR A 457 -24.56 -5.86 -21.23
C THR A 457 -25.12 -6.63 -20.05
N VAL A 458 -25.44 -5.93 -18.97
CA VAL A 458 -26.05 -6.46 -17.74
C VAL A 458 -27.37 -5.71 -17.47
N HIS A 459 -28.16 -6.19 -16.52
CA HIS A 459 -29.43 -5.58 -16.16
C HIS A 459 -29.40 -4.91 -14.79
N VAL A 460 -30.31 -3.97 -14.56
CA VAL A 460 -30.46 -3.34 -13.24
C VAL A 460 -30.81 -4.40 -12.20
N GLY A 461 -30.03 -4.43 -11.12
CA GLY A 461 -30.10 -5.45 -10.07
C GLY A 461 -28.99 -6.50 -10.15
N ASP A 462 -28.32 -6.63 -11.30
CA ASP A 462 -27.22 -7.58 -11.45
C ASP A 462 -25.98 -7.15 -10.66
N THR A 463 -25.18 -8.13 -10.26
CA THR A 463 -23.81 -7.94 -9.78
C THR A 463 -22.89 -8.83 -10.59
N THR A 464 -21.92 -8.22 -11.29
CA THR A 464 -20.99 -8.93 -12.17
C THR A 464 -19.56 -8.67 -11.74
N VAL A 465 -18.71 -9.70 -11.75
CA VAL A 465 -17.27 -9.59 -11.46
C VAL A 465 -16.47 -9.78 -12.75
N LYS A 466 -15.55 -8.86 -12.99
CA LYS A 466 -14.49 -8.91 -14.01
C LYS A 466 -13.19 -8.44 -13.34
N GLY A 467 -12.13 -8.25 -14.11
CA GLY A 467 -10.88 -7.72 -13.59
C GLY A 467 -9.72 -8.12 -14.46
N PHE A 468 -8.52 -7.95 -13.90
CA PHE A 468 -7.28 -8.34 -14.53
C PHE A 468 -6.38 -9.02 -13.50
N ALA A 469 -5.37 -9.72 -13.99
CA ALA A 469 -4.23 -10.16 -13.21
C ALA A 469 -2.97 -9.51 -13.76
N ILE A 470 -1.94 -9.44 -12.93
CA ILE A 470 -0.59 -9.07 -13.34
C ILE A 470 0.29 -10.27 -13.04
N GLU A 471 0.94 -10.83 -14.06
CA GLU A 471 1.84 -11.97 -13.96
C GLU A 471 3.25 -11.55 -14.34
N ASN A 472 4.27 -12.02 -13.61
CA ASN A 472 5.66 -11.87 -13.97
C ASN A 472 6.18 -13.11 -14.71
N LEU A 473 6.41 -12.96 -16.01
CA LEU A 473 6.89 -14.01 -16.90
C LEU A 473 8.42 -14.13 -16.98
N SER A 474 9.13 -13.40 -16.12
CA SER A 474 10.60 -13.43 -16.05
C SER A 474 11.16 -14.86 -16.08
N GLY A 475 12.36 -15.02 -16.65
CA GLY A 475 12.97 -16.29 -17.00
C GLY A 475 13.33 -17.17 -15.80
N ASN A 476 14.62 -17.30 -15.45
CA ASN A 476 15.15 -18.25 -14.47
C ASN A 476 14.89 -17.82 -13.01
N GLY A 477 13.62 -17.62 -12.65
CA GLY A 477 13.23 -17.15 -11.31
C GLY A 477 13.45 -15.66 -11.11
N GLY A 478 13.42 -14.88 -12.19
CA GLY A 478 13.82 -13.49 -12.30
C GLY A 478 13.26 -12.49 -11.28
N PRO A 479 13.57 -11.21 -11.46
CA PRO A 479 13.36 -10.18 -10.42
C PRO A 479 11.86 -9.88 -10.18
N SER A 480 11.46 -9.54 -8.96
CA SER A 480 10.10 -9.16 -8.54
C SER A 480 9.65 -7.80 -9.11
N VAL A 481 8.42 -7.67 -9.58
CA VAL A 481 7.96 -6.37 -10.12
C VAL A 481 7.24 -5.56 -9.04
N HIS A 482 7.58 -4.28 -8.96
CA HIS A 482 6.89 -3.28 -8.13
C HIS A 482 6.18 -2.26 -9.00
N GLY A 483 5.03 -1.79 -8.54
CA GLY A 483 4.23 -0.82 -9.26
C GLY A 483 3.00 -0.40 -8.48
N ALA A 484 2.07 0.28 -9.15
CA ALA A 484 0.84 0.73 -8.55
C ALA A 484 -0.35 0.67 -9.53
N ILE A 485 -1.51 0.38 -8.97
CA ILE A 485 -2.81 0.59 -9.60
C ILE A 485 -3.21 2.05 -9.36
N GLN A 486 -3.52 2.76 -10.43
CA GLN A 486 -3.88 4.16 -10.44
C GLN A 486 -5.28 4.35 -11.05
N THR A 487 -6.13 5.05 -10.33
CA THR A 487 -7.56 5.19 -10.63
C THR A 487 -7.96 6.63 -10.89
N THR A 488 -7.10 7.60 -10.58
CA THR A 488 -7.36 9.03 -10.85
C THR A 488 -6.12 9.77 -11.39
N ALA A 489 -5.09 9.05 -11.82
CA ALA A 489 -3.83 9.60 -12.28
C ALA A 489 -3.33 8.86 -13.53
N HIS A 490 -2.46 9.52 -14.31
CA HIS A 490 -1.77 8.94 -15.48
C HIS A 490 -2.67 8.26 -16.54
N GLY A 491 -3.93 8.69 -16.64
CA GLY A 491 -4.92 8.11 -17.56
C GLY A 491 -5.96 7.20 -16.88
N GLY A 492 -5.77 6.87 -15.60
CA GLY A 492 -6.80 6.28 -14.75
C GLY A 492 -7.91 7.29 -14.42
N SER A 493 -9.15 6.86 -14.52
CA SER A 493 -10.36 7.64 -14.24
C SER A 493 -11.48 6.69 -13.83
N VAL A 494 -11.57 6.35 -12.54
CA VAL A 494 -12.69 5.59 -11.97
C VAL A 494 -13.57 6.56 -11.20
N THR A 495 -14.78 6.78 -11.69
CA THR A 495 -15.74 7.73 -11.11
C THR A 495 -17.15 7.16 -10.95
N ASP A 496 -17.44 6.01 -11.55
CA ASP A 496 -18.73 5.36 -11.43
C ASP A 496 -18.88 4.70 -10.04
N PRO A 497 -19.88 5.11 -9.22
CA PRO A 497 -20.07 4.58 -7.88
C PRO A 497 -20.55 3.12 -7.85
N GLY A 498 -20.96 2.57 -9.00
CA GLY A 498 -21.30 1.15 -9.14
C GLY A 498 -20.09 0.23 -9.24
N LEU A 499 -18.88 0.77 -9.42
CA LEU A 499 -17.64 -0.02 -9.46
C LEU A 499 -17.01 -0.15 -8.07
N SER A 500 -16.62 -1.37 -7.70
CA SER A 500 -15.92 -1.67 -6.45
C SER A 500 -14.86 -2.76 -6.62
N GLY A 501 -13.96 -2.93 -5.63
CA GLY A 501 -12.92 -3.97 -5.63
C GLY A 501 -11.50 -3.45 -5.81
N ALA A 502 -10.54 -4.38 -5.75
CA ALA A 502 -9.10 -4.10 -5.78
C ALA A 502 -8.64 -3.49 -7.11
N GLY A 503 -9.24 -3.88 -8.24
CA GLY A 503 -8.87 -3.33 -9.55
C GLY A 503 -9.34 -1.89 -9.81
N VAL A 504 -10.22 -1.36 -8.97
CA VAL A 504 -10.69 0.04 -9.02
C VAL A 504 -10.31 0.85 -7.78
N THR A 505 -9.39 0.33 -6.97
CA THR A 505 -8.84 1.01 -5.81
C THR A 505 -7.37 1.30 -6.06
N ALA A 506 -6.93 2.54 -5.82
CA ALA A 506 -5.52 2.86 -5.95
C ALA A 506 -4.72 2.15 -4.86
N GLN A 507 -3.68 1.42 -5.24
CA GLN A 507 -2.86 0.62 -4.33
C GLN A 507 -1.55 0.24 -4.99
N ASP A 508 -0.54 -0.06 -4.18
CA ASP A 508 0.72 -0.61 -4.67
C ASP A 508 0.63 -2.11 -4.82
N PHE A 509 1.55 -2.66 -5.63
CA PHE A 509 1.71 -4.09 -5.75
C PHE A 509 3.17 -4.49 -5.79
N SER A 510 3.40 -5.75 -5.42
CA SER A 510 4.69 -6.42 -5.52
C SER A 510 4.42 -7.87 -5.92
N ILE A 511 4.79 -8.22 -7.15
CA ILE A 511 4.72 -9.59 -7.64
C ILE A 511 6.11 -10.21 -7.55
N GLY A 512 6.19 -11.46 -7.09
CA GLY A 512 7.47 -12.18 -7.03
C GLY A 512 8.11 -12.38 -8.41
N GLY A 513 9.23 -13.09 -8.45
CA GLY A 513 9.88 -13.51 -9.69
C GLY A 513 9.01 -14.43 -10.56
N ARG A 514 9.63 -15.25 -11.40
CA ARG A 514 8.93 -16.18 -12.31
C ARG A 514 7.65 -16.81 -11.72
N GLY A 515 6.53 -16.60 -12.40
CA GLY A 515 5.21 -17.16 -12.03
C GLY A 515 4.53 -16.45 -10.86
N GLY A 516 5.14 -15.39 -10.32
CA GLY A 516 4.49 -14.48 -9.39
C GLY A 516 3.33 -13.79 -10.08
N HIS A 517 2.16 -13.83 -9.46
CA HIS A 517 0.95 -13.19 -9.98
C HIS A 517 0.15 -12.55 -8.85
N LEU A 518 -0.62 -11.51 -9.19
CA LEU A 518 -1.63 -10.90 -8.33
C LEU A 518 -2.90 -10.63 -9.13
N GLU A 519 -4.04 -10.81 -8.48
CA GLU A 519 -5.37 -10.65 -9.08
C GLU A 519 -6.06 -9.38 -8.58
N TYR A 520 -6.72 -8.68 -9.50
CA TYR A 520 -7.40 -7.40 -9.24
C TYR A 520 -8.86 -7.48 -9.67
N PRO A 521 -9.72 -8.12 -8.85
CA PRO A 521 -11.14 -8.19 -9.13
C PRO A 521 -11.80 -6.81 -9.08
N MET A 522 -12.78 -6.63 -9.96
CA MET A 522 -13.60 -5.46 -10.15
C MET A 522 -15.06 -5.91 -10.22
N THR A 523 -15.89 -5.34 -9.36
CA THR A 523 -17.31 -5.66 -9.27
C THR A 523 -18.12 -4.49 -9.81
N LEU A 524 -19.05 -4.77 -10.72
CA LEU A 524 -20.08 -3.82 -11.15
C LEU A 524 -21.40 -4.16 -10.44
N HIS A 525 -21.85 -3.25 -9.59
CA HIS A 525 -23.18 -3.25 -8.99
C HIS A 525 -24.13 -2.44 -9.88
N ALA A 526 -24.93 -3.13 -10.70
CA ALA A 526 -25.80 -2.52 -11.70
C ALA A 526 -27.04 -1.88 -11.07
N THR A 527 -26.87 -0.81 -10.30
CA THR A 527 -27.97 -0.15 -9.57
C THR A 527 -28.80 0.81 -10.41
N LYS A 528 -28.25 1.27 -11.55
CA LYS A 528 -28.89 2.23 -12.45
C LYS A 528 -28.58 1.91 -13.91
N ALA A 529 -29.60 2.00 -14.76
CA ALA A 529 -29.44 1.84 -16.20
C ALA A 529 -28.61 2.99 -16.81
N GLY A 530 -27.74 2.65 -17.77
CA GLY A 530 -26.77 3.56 -18.36
C GLY A 530 -25.56 2.82 -18.92
N SER A 531 -24.58 3.55 -19.43
CA SER A 531 -23.29 2.97 -19.83
C SER A 531 -22.19 3.48 -18.90
N LEU A 532 -21.20 2.63 -18.64
CA LEU A 532 -19.94 3.10 -18.06
C LEU A 532 -19.26 4.03 -19.07
N LYS A 533 -19.01 5.28 -18.68
CA LYS A 533 -18.43 6.33 -19.55
C LYS A 533 -17.12 6.82 -18.99
N GLY A 534 -16.08 6.84 -19.83
CA GLY A 534 -14.77 7.38 -19.48
C GLY A 534 -14.13 6.73 -18.25
N GLN A 535 -14.48 5.45 -17.99
CA GLN A 535 -13.91 4.71 -16.89
C GLN A 535 -12.60 4.06 -17.35
N SER A 536 -11.53 4.16 -16.57
CA SER A 536 -10.25 3.53 -16.86
C SER A 536 -9.44 3.29 -15.58
N VAL A 537 -8.61 2.26 -15.61
CA VAL A 537 -7.57 2.02 -14.61
C VAL A 537 -6.21 2.05 -15.29
N HIS A 538 -5.20 2.54 -14.61
CA HIS A 538 -3.83 2.59 -15.09
C HIS A 538 -2.94 1.73 -14.20
N VAL A 539 -2.15 0.84 -14.81
CA VAL A 539 -1.23 -0.07 -14.14
C VAL A 539 0.17 0.43 -14.39
N ALA A 540 0.77 1.12 -13.41
CA ALA A 540 2.12 1.67 -13.51
C ALA A 540 3.17 0.66 -13.02
N TYR A 541 4.34 0.63 -13.66
CA TYR A 541 5.47 -0.23 -13.32
C TYR A 541 6.72 0.58 -13.02
N GLN A 542 7.59 0.04 -12.18
CA GLN A 542 8.92 0.63 -11.93
C GLN A 542 9.89 0.48 -13.13
N THR A 543 9.61 -0.46 -14.05
CA THR A 543 10.47 -0.81 -15.19
C THR A 543 9.71 -0.65 -16.51
N ALA A 544 10.28 0.05 -17.52
CA ALA A 544 9.67 0.17 -18.86
C ALA A 544 9.84 -1.07 -19.71
N LEU A 545 8.76 -1.42 -20.39
CA LEU A 545 8.63 -2.64 -21.16
C LEU A 545 8.03 -2.32 -22.52
N ASP A 546 8.39 -3.13 -23.52
CA ASP A 546 7.75 -3.13 -24.81
C ASP A 546 6.37 -3.81 -24.72
N ALA A 547 5.65 -3.83 -25.83
CA ALA A 547 4.31 -4.44 -25.92
C ALA A 547 4.28 -5.95 -25.63
N TYR A 548 5.44 -6.58 -25.42
CA TYR A 548 5.60 -7.99 -25.07
C TYR A 548 6.18 -8.20 -23.67
N GLY A 549 6.28 -7.15 -22.84
CA GLY A 549 6.81 -7.25 -21.48
C GLY A 549 8.33 -7.30 -21.39
N ARG A 550 9.07 -7.02 -22.47
CA ARG A 550 10.54 -7.04 -22.45
C ARG A 550 11.07 -5.63 -22.34
N ILE A 551 12.21 -5.43 -21.68
CA ILE A 551 12.92 -4.15 -21.80
C ILE A 551 13.35 -4.01 -23.26
N PRO A 552 12.81 -3.04 -24.02
CA PRO A 552 13.23 -2.87 -25.40
C PRO A 552 14.72 -2.53 -25.39
N GLY A 553 15.50 -3.09 -26.32
CA GLY A 553 16.91 -2.68 -26.54
C GLY A 553 17.10 -1.21 -26.93
N SER A 554 16.04 -0.40 -26.81
CA SER A 554 15.92 1.02 -27.11
C SER A 554 15.12 1.70 -25.98
N THR A 555 15.86 2.12 -24.94
CA THR A 555 15.66 3.37 -24.16
C THR A 555 14.30 3.63 -23.51
N THR A 556 13.97 2.95 -22.41
CA THR A 556 13.53 3.58 -21.15
C THR A 556 13.38 2.51 -20.04
N TYR A 557 13.78 2.84 -18.82
CA TYR A 557 13.62 2.07 -17.58
C TYR A 557 12.35 2.49 -16.84
N PHE A 558 11.72 3.59 -17.22
CA PHE A 558 10.52 4.08 -16.55
C PHE A 558 9.32 3.91 -17.47
N ASP A 559 8.49 2.89 -17.19
CA ASP A 559 7.24 2.71 -17.91
C ASP A 559 6.22 3.76 -17.51
N VAL A 560 5.49 4.20 -18.51
CA VAL A 560 4.22 4.90 -18.37
C VAL A 560 3.08 3.90 -18.13
N GLY A 561 3.34 2.64 -17.86
CA GLY A 561 2.34 1.65 -17.49
C GLY A 561 1.32 1.34 -18.60
N GLN A 562 0.30 0.57 -18.25
CA GLN A 562 -0.79 0.22 -19.14
C GLN A 562 -2.12 0.82 -18.65
N THR A 563 -2.80 1.58 -19.52
CA THR A 563 -4.17 2.05 -19.24
C THR A 563 -5.19 1.10 -19.84
N LEU A 564 -6.09 0.58 -19.00
CA LEU A 564 -7.19 -0.31 -19.37
C LEU A 564 -8.51 0.46 -19.28
N PRO A 565 -9.20 0.72 -20.41
CA PRO A 565 -10.55 1.24 -20.38
C PRO A 565 -11.51 0.23 -19.73
N ILE A 566 -12.43 0.72 -18.91
CA ILE A 566 -13.48 -0.07 -18.26
C ILE A 566 -14.82 0.31 -18.86
N THR A 567 -15.58 -0.69 -19.26
CA THR A 567 -16.78 -0.47 -20.08
C THR A 567 -17.87 -1.49 -19.81
N GLY A 568 -19.09 -1.13 -20.17
CA GLY A 568 -20.27 -1.94 -19.99
C GLY A 568 -21.55 -1.14 -20.20
N LYS A 569 -22.66 -1.85 -20.35
CA LYS A 569 -24.01 -1.28 -20.43
C LYS A 569 -24.90 -1.94 -19.39
N VAL A 570 -25.59 -1.13 -18.62
CA VAL A 570 -26.66 -1.54 -17.72
C VAL A 570 -28.00 -1.18 -18.35
N LEU A 571 -28.86 -2.16 -18.58
CA LEU A 571 -30.20 -1.96 -19.14
C LEU A 571 -31.26 -2.22 -18.06
N ASN A 572 -32.39 -1.51 -18.14
CA ASN A 572 -33.59 -1.98 -17.49
C ASN A 572 -34.17 -3.19 -18.26
N HIS A 573 -34.82 -4.10 -17.55
CA HIS A 573 -35.69 -5.07 -18.21
C HIS A 573 -36.85 -4.36 -18.90
N ALA A 574 -37.32 -4.91 -20.02
CA ALA A 574 -38.56 -4.46 -20.64
C ALA A 574 -39.73 -4.60 -19.67
N ALA A 575 -40.61 -3.59 -19.62
CA ALA A 575 -41.74 -3.54 -18.70
C ALA A 575 -43.07 -3.50 -19.49
N PRO A 576 -43.65 -4.65 -19.83
CA PRO A 576 -44.89 -4.73 -20.60
C PRO A 576 -46.07 -4.14 -19.83
N ALA A 577 -46.85 -3.28 -20.49
CA ALA A 577 -48.08 -2.74 -19.95
C ALA A 577 -49.15 -2.55 -21.04
N PHE A 578 -50.41 -2.57 -20.64
CA PHE A 578 -51.52 -2.13 -21.49
C PHE A 578 -51.77 -0.63 -21.28
N LEU A 579 -52.02 0.11 -22.36
CA LEU A 579 -52.39 1.52 -22.31
C LEU A 579 -53.72 1.74 -23.04
N ARG A 580 -54.65 2.48 -22.44
CA ARG A 580 -55.87 2.90 -23.12
C ARG A 580 -55.59 4.11 -24.00
N GLN A 581 -55.86 3.98 -25.30
CA GLN A 581 -55.69 5.06 -26.28
C GLN A 581 -56.97 5.88 -26.46
N SER A 582 -58.14 5.21 -26.53
CA SER A 582 -59.44 5.87 -26.73
C SER A 582 -60.61 4.95 -26.35
N GLY A 583 -61.84 5.47 -26.39
CA GLY A 583 -63.08 4.72 -26.14
C GLY A 583 -63.57 4.77 -24.70
N GLN A 584 -64.81 4.32 -24.47
CA GLN A 584 -65.45 4.36 -23.15
C GLN A 584 -65.09 3.12 -22.32
N GLY A 585 -64.74 3.33 -21.05
CA GLY A 585 -64.37 2.29 -20.10
C GLY A 585 -63.21 2.70 -19.20
N THR A 586 -63.00 1.94 -18.13
CA THR A 586 -61.96 2.21 -17.12
C THR A 586 -60.92 1.09 -17.14
N LEU A 587 -59.67 1.43 -17.48
CA LEU A 587 -58.54 0.50 -17.41
C LEU A 587 -57.82 0.70 -16.06
N THR A 588 -57.71 -0.38 -15.29
CA THR A 588 -57.01 -0.40 -13.98
C THR A 588 -56.11 -1.62 -13.91
N HIS A 589 -55.13 -1.62 -13.00
CA HIS A 589 -54.31 -2.80 -12.77
C HIS A 589 -53.71 -2.83 -11.36
N SER A 590 -53.34 -4.04 -10.93
CA SER A 590 -52.50 -4.30 -9.77
C SER A 590 -51.44 -5.32 -10.16
N GLY A 591 -50.17 -4.90 -10.18
CA GLY A 591 -49.10 -5.69 -10.77
C GLY A 591 -49.42 -6.03 -12.24
N ASN A 592 -49.37 -7.31 -12.57
CA ASN A 592 -49.61 -7.83 -13.93
C ASN A 592 -51.08 -8.17 -14.22
N ALA A 593 -51.98 -7.98 -13.26
CA ALA A 593 -53.41 -8.20 -13.43
C ALA A 593 -54.11 -6.89 -13.80
N TRP A 594 -54.63 -6.83 -15.01
CA TRP A 594 -55.30 -5.67 -15.60
C TRP A 594 -56.81 -5.93 -15.70
N THR A 595 -57.61 -4.89 -15.50
CA THR A 595 -59.06 -4.92 -15.70
C THR A 595 -59.48 -3.77 -16.59
N LEU A 596 -60.16 -4.07 -17.70
CA LEU A 596 -60.89 -3.12 -18.50
C LEU A 596 -62.39 -3.29 -18.23
N ASP A 597 -62.96 -2.34 -17.51
CA ASP A 597 -64.40 -2.29 -17.24
C ASP A 597 -65.09 -1.40 -18.26
N LEU A 598 -65.90 -2.00 -19.13
CA LEU A 598 -66.67 -1.31 -20.15
C LEU A 598 -68.01 -0.75 -19.61
N GLY A 599 -68.39 -1.13 -18.39
CA GLY A 599 -69.65 -0.75 -17.75
C GLY A 599 -70.88 -1.32 -18.47
N MET A 600 -72.00 -0.58 -18.37
CA MET A 600 -73.27 -0.98 -18.96
C MET A 600 -73.30 -0.77 -20.49
N VAL A 601 -73.74 -1.78 -21.23
CA VAL A 601 -74.02 -1.74 -22.68
C VAL A 601 -75.53 -1.96 -22.86
N HIS A 602 -76.22 -1.17 -23.68
CA HIS A 602 -77.66 -1.35 -23.91
C HIS A 602 -77.92 -2.28 -25.08
N ALA A 603 -78.80 -3.27 -24.89
CA ALA A 603 -79.22 -4.18 -25.95
C ALA A 603 -79.82 -3.40 -27.14
N GLY A 604 -79.38 -3.73 -28.36
CA GLY A 604 -79.81 -3.04 -29.58
C GLY A 604 -79.24 -1.64 -29.79
N GLY A 605 -78.39 -1.16 -28.87
CA GLY A 605 -77.66 0.11 -28.99
C GLY A 605 -76.41 0.02 -29.87
N ALA A 606 -75.52 1.01 -29.73
CA ALA A 606 -74.21 0.99 -30.37
C ALA A 606 -73.19 0.16 -29.56
N ASP A 607 -72.36 -0.61 -30.27
CA ASP A 607 -71.25 -1.34 -29.66
C ASP A 607 -70.28 -0.40 -28.95
N LYS A 608 -69.77 -0.81 -27.78
CA LYS A 608 -68.68 -0.09 -27.11
C LYS A 608 -67.34 -0.57 -27.66
N VAL A 609 -66.54 0.37 -28.17
CA VAL A 609 -65.21 0.09 -28.69
C VAL A 609 -64.16 0.86 -27.89
N VAL A 610 -63.14 0.14 -27.40
CA VAL A 610 -61.96 0.69 -26.73
C VAL A 610 -60.72 0.34 -27.54
N SER A 611 -59.88 1.34 -27.81
CA SER A 611 -58.57 1.12 -28.42
C SER A 611 -57.50 1.09 -27.33
N LEU A 612 -56.67 0.06 -27.36
CA LEU A 612 -55.56 -0.18 -26.47
C LEU A 612 -54.25 -0.21 -27.25
N ALA A 613 -53.16 0.05 -26.54
CA ALA A 613 -51.79 -0.21 -26.97
C ALA A 613 -51.12 -1.16 -25.98
N VAL A 614 -50.07 -1.84 -26.46
CA VAL A 614 -49.06 -2.45 -25.59
C VAL A 614 -47.83 -1.57 -25.58
N ALA A 615 -47.30 -1.31 -24.40
CA ALA A 615 -46.15 -0.44 -24.20
C ALA A 615 -45.03 -1.14 -23.45
N ASN A 616 -43.80 -0.71 -23.74
CA ASN A 616 -42.66 -0.96 -22.89
C ASN A 616 -42.49 0.27 -22.00
N THR A 617 -42.96 0.18 -20.77
CA THR A 617 -42.97 1.30 -19.82
C THR A 617 -41.64 1.49 -19.08
N ALA A 618 -40.64 0.68 -19.39
CA ALA A 618 -39.32 0.79 -18.78
C ALA A 618 -38.68 2.14 -19.14
N ALA A 619 -37.99 2.75 -18.17
CA ALA A 619 -37.15 3.91 -18.43
C ALA A 619 -35.95 3.50 -19.30
N GLY A 620 -35.55 4.34 -20.26
CA GLY A 620 -34.38 4.08 -21.10
C GLY A 620 -33.06 4.25 -20.33
N PRO A 621 -32.00 3.48 -20.67
CA PRO A 621 -31.98 2.41 -21.67
C PRO A 621 -32.57 1.09 -21.13
N ALA A 622 -33.31 0.34 -21.96
CA ALA A 622 -33.96 -0.91 -21.59
C ALA A 622 -33.93 -1.93 -22.74
N ASP A 623 -34.24 -3.19 -22.42
CA ASP A 623 -34.52 -4.21 -23.43
C ASP A 623 -35.70 -3.81 -24.34
N LEU A 624 -35.68 -4.31 -25.57
CA LEU A 624 -36.82 -4.28 -26.48
C LEU A 624 -37.90 -5.25 -25.99
N LEU A 625 -39.16 -4.83 -26.09
CA LEU A 625 -40.31 -5.65 -25.76
C LEU A 625 -40.89 -6.29 -27.04
N SER A 626 -41.09 -7.59 -26.98
CA SER A 626 -41.80 -8.38 -27.99
C SER A 626 -42.87 -9.23 -27.31
N GLY A 627 -43.84 -9.74 -28.07
CA GLY A 627 -44.86 -10.59 -27.48
C GLY A 627 -45.91 -11.11 -28.44
N ARG A 628 -46.77 -11.98 -27.91
CA ARG A 628 -47.94 -12.54 -28.57
C ARG A 628 -49.12 -12.58 -27.60
N PHE A 629 -50.32 -12.70 -28.15
CA PHE A 629 -51.54 -12.70 -27.38
C PHE A 629 -52.26 -14.05 -27.41
N ALA A 630 -52.89 -14.41 -26.30
CA ALA A 630 -53.89 -15.47 -26.23
C ALA A 630 -55.21 -14.88 -25.75
N VAL A 631 -56.30 -15.16 -26.48
CA VAL A 631 -57.65 -14.65 -26.21
C VAL A 631 -58.56 -15.80 -25.80
N SER A 632 -59.35 -15.61 -24.75
CA SER A 632 -60.39 -16.56 -24.33
C SER A 632 -61.58 -15.84 -23.68
N GLY A 633 -62.72 -16.53 -23.53
CA GLY A 633 -63.91 -16.02 -22.83
C GLY A 633 -65.12 -15.76 -23.73
N PHE A 634 -66.00 -14.84 -23.32
CA PHE A 634 -67.31 -14.65 -23.92
C PHE A 634 -67.26 -14.11 -25.37
N PRO A 635 -67.90 -14.76 -26.36
CA PRO A 635 -67.85 -14.35 -27.77
C PRO A 635 -68.39 -12.94 -28.08
N GLY A 636 -69.25 -12.38 -27.21
CA GLY A 636 -69.77 -11.02 -27.37
C GLY A 636 -68.78 -9.91 -27.01
N ILE A 637 -67.64 -10.24 -26.40
CA ILE A 637 -66.49 -9.34 -26.25
C ILE A 637 -65.44 -9.75 -27.29
N LEU A 638 -65.39 -9.01 -28.39
CA LEU A 638 -64.50 -9.27 -29.52
C LEU A 638 -63.19 -8.50 -29.36
N MET A 639 -62.07 -9.21 -29.51
CA MET A 639 -60.73 -8.62 -29.52
C MET A 639 -60.13 -8.71 -30.92
N SER A 640 -59.72 -7.58 -31.47
CA SER A 640 -59.08 -7.50 -32.79
C SER A 640 -57.74 -6.77 -32.71
N GLY A 641 -56.84 -7.04 -33.64
CA GLY A 641 -55.47 -6.49 -33.63
C GLY A 641 -54.51 -7.17 -32.64
N ALA A 642 -54.92 -8.29 -32.03
CA ALA A 642 -54.11 -9.12 -31.14
C ALA A 642 -53.07 -9.99 -31.91
N SER A 643 -52.37 -9.40 -32.88
CA SER A 643 -51.29 -10.06 -33.63
C SER A 643 -49.95 -9.94 -32.89
N PRO A 644 -49.03 -10.92 -33.03
CA PRO A 644 -47.68 -10.83 -32.48
C PRO A 644 -46.97 -9.53 -32.86
N PHE A 645 -46.05 -9.10 -32.00
CA PHE A 645 -45.27 -7.88 -32.18
C PHE A 645 -43.85 -8.06 -31.67
N ALA A 646 -42.96 -7.18 -32.12
CA ALA A 646 -41.57 -7.16 -31.68
C ALA A 646 -41.01 -5.73 -31.68
N GLY A 647 -39.93 -5.54 -30.94
CA GLY A 647 -39.08 -4.35 -31.05
C GLY A 647 -39.64 -3.07 -30.45
N ILE A 648 -40.54 -3.13 -29.46
CA ILE A 648 -41.01 -1.93 -28.77
C ILE A 648 -39.92 -1.43 -27.81
N GLY A 649 -39.32 -0.29 -28.13
CA GLY A 649 -38.28 0.34 -27.31
C GLY A 649 -38.79 0.94 -26.00
N ALA A 650 -37.87 1.27 -25.10
CA ALA A 650 -38.18 1.91 -23.82
C ALA A 650 -39.08 3.16 -23.99
N GLY A 651 -40.14 3.25 -23.19
CA GLY A 651 -41.13 4.33 -23.23
C GLY A 651 -42.04 4.34 -24.47
N GLN A 652 -41.88 3.41 -25.41
CA GLN A 652 -42.68 3.36 -26.63
C GLN A 652 -43.91 2.45 -26.47
N ALA A 653 -44.89 2.66 -27.35
CA ALA A 653 -46.11 1.88 -27.40
C ALA A 653 -46.51 1.53 -28.84
N ARG A 654 -47.11 0.36 -29.01
CA ARG A 654 -47.74 -0.10 -30.25
C ARG A 654 -49.26 -0.14 -30.05
N GLY A 655 -49.97 0.72 -30.76
CA GLY A 655 -51.43 0.72 -30.81
C GLY A 655 -52.00 -0.38 -31.71
N GLY A 656 -53.34 -0.39 -31.82
CA GLY A 656 -54.07 -1.23 -32.77
C GLY A 656 -54.80 -2.42 -32.15
N LEU A 657 -54.62 -2.67 -30.84
CA LEU A 657 -55.46 -3.62 -30.12
C LEU A 657 -56.82 -2.97 -29.87
N LYS A 658 -57.92 -3.58 -30.34
CA LYS A 658 -59.28 -3.07 -30.14
C LYS A 658 -60.13 -4.10 -29.41
N VAL A 659 -60.81 -3.64 -28.38
CA VAL A 659 -61.80 -4.41 -27.61
C VAL A 659 -63.17 -3.86 -27.96
N ARG A 660 -64.10 -4.74 -28.34
CA ARG A 660 -65.47 -4.39 -28.73
C ARG A 660 -66.47 -5.23 -27.96
N ALA A 661 -67.31 -4.59 -27.15
CA ALA A 661 -68.48 -5.22 -26.55
C ALA A 661 -69.69 -5.05 -27.47
N SER A 662 -70.31 -6.17 -27.83
CA SER A 662 -71.46 -6.23 -28.73
C SER A 662 -72.74 -5.84 -28.00
N ALA A 663 -73.43 -4.80 -28.48
CA ALA A 663 -74.77 -4.43 -28.03
C ALA A 663 -75.85 -5.45 -28.46
N SER A 664 -75.50 -6.41 -29.31
CA SER A 664 -76.38 -7.53 -29.69
C SER A 664 -76.13 -8.79 -28.85
N ALA A 665 -75.24 -8.75 -27.85
CA ALA A 665 -75.03 -9.87 -26.94
C ALA A 665 -76.25 -10.08 -26.01
N THR A 666 -76.37 -11.30 -25.48
CA THR A 666 -77.43 -11.65 -24.51
C THR A 666 -77.35 -10.74 -23.27
N PRO A 667 -78.47 -10.27 -22.71
CA PRO A 667 -78.46 -9.48 -21.47
C PRO A 667 -77.79 -10.24 -20.31
N GLY A 668 -77.00 -9.53 -19.50
CA GLY A 668 -76.25 -10.08 -18.36
C GLY A 668 -74.78 -9.63 -18.30
N PRO A 669 -74.04 -10.03 -17.25
CA PRO A 669 -72.61 -9.76 -17.12
C PRO A 669 -71.78 -10.66 -18.03
N HIS A 670 -70.75 -10.12 -18.68
CA HIS A 670 -69.80 -10.90 -19.46
C HIS A 670 -68.36 -10.62 -19.09
N SER A 671 -67.49 -11.58 -19.41
CA SER A 671 -66.05 -11.46 -19.22
C SER A 671 -65.27 -12.14 -20.34
N ALA A 672 -64.15 -11.54 -20.71
CA ALA A 672 -63.14 -12.13 -21.57
C ALA A 672 -61.73 -11.88 -21.02
N ILE A 673 -60.77 -12.71 -21.43
CA ILE A 673 -59.39 -12.66 -20.97
C ILE A 673 -58.46 -12.53 -22.17
N LEU A 674 -57.53 -11.59 -22.08
CA LEU A 674 -56.39 -11.46 -22.97
C LEU A 674 -55.11 -11.67 -22.16
N VAL A 675 -54.33 -12.67 -22.51
CA VAL A 675 -53.00 -12.89 -21.93
C VAL A 675 -51.95 -12.39 -22.92
N LEU A 676 -51.09 -11.49 -22.48
CA LEU A 676 -49.89 -11.09 -23.20
C LEU A 676 -48.70 -11.91 -22.70
N HIS A 677 -48.24 -12.83 -23.55
CA HIS A 677 -46.98 -13.53 -23.39
C HIS A 677 -45.86 -12.69 -23.98
N SER A 678 -44.97 -12.17 -23.15
CA SER A 678 -43.97 -11.19 -23.58
C SER A 678 -42.54 -11.67 -23.35
N THR A 679 -41.62 -11.10 -24.13
CA THR A 679 -40.18 -11.40 -24.11
C THR A 679 -39.41 -10.08 -24.14
N GLY A 680 -38.43 -9.95 -23.25
CA GLY A 680 -37.43 -8.88 -23.31
C GLY A 680 -36.20 -9.34 -24.08
N SER A 681 -35.68 -8.52 -25.00
CA SER A 681 -34.48 -8.82 -25.76
C SER A 681 -33.57 -7.61 -26.01
N ASN A 682 -32.28 -7.84 -26.26
CA ASN A 682 -31.35 -6.77 -26.62
C ASN A 682 -30.24 -7.23 -27.58
N ALA A 683 -29.44 -6.28 -28.07
CA ALA A 683 -28.41 -6.51 -29.08
C ALA A 683 -27.22 -7.38 -28.61
N SER A 684 -27.08 -7.67 -27.31
CA SER A 684 -26.07 -8.60 -26.79
C SER A 684 -26.43 -10.08 -27.01
N GLY A 685 -27.66 -10.35 -27.49
CA GLY A 685 -28.20 -11.71 -27.65
C GLY A 685 -29.08 -12.16 -26.48
N TYR A 686 -29.24 -11.35 -25.44
CA TYR A 686 -30.21 -11.61 -24.37
C TYR A 686 -31.63 -11.72 -24.94
N SER A 687 -32.35 -12.77 -24.54
CA SER A 687 -33.76 -12.99 -24.83
C SER A 687 -34.39 -13.87 -23.75
N LYS A 688 -35.32 -13.33 -22.95
CA LYS A 688 -36.03 -14.08 -21.90
C LYS A 688 -37.49 -13.73 -21.85
N ALA A 689 -38.32 -14.74 -21.57
CA ALA A 689 -39.73 -14.55 -21.29
C ALA A 689 -39.90 -13.68 -20.03
N LEU A 690 -40.84 -12.76 -20.09
CA LEU A 690 -41.28 -11.94 -18.98
C LEU A 690 -42.57 -12.52 -18.39
N ALA A 691 -42.93 -12.09 -17.19
CA ALA A 691 -44.19 -12.49 -16.59
C ALA A 691 -45.38 -12.00 -17.45
N ASP A 692 -46.34 -12.90 -17.64
CA ASP A 692 -47.54 -12.63 -18.43
C ASP A 692 -48.34 -11.45 -17.86
N GLN A 693 -48.85 -10.60 -18.75
CA GLN A 693 -49.85 -9.58 -18.39
C GLN A 693 -51.24 -10.14 -18.70
N ILE A 694 -52.12 -10.17 -17.70
CA ILE A 694 -53.47 -10.73 -17.83
C ILE A 694 -54.46 -9.59 -17.81
N LEU A 695 -55.14 -9.34 -18.93
CA LEU A 695 -56.22 -8.36 -19.04
C LEU A 695 -57.58 -9.05 -19.01
N THR A 696 -58.31 -8.83 -17.92
CA THR A 696 -59.73 -9.18 -17.81
C THR A 696 -60.58 -8.03 -18.34
N VAL A 697 -61.38 -8.30 -19.35
CA VAL A 697 -62.37 -7.35 -19.88
C VAL A 697 -63.74 -7.76 -19.37
N ARG A 698 -64.52 -6.81 -18.85
CA ARG A 698 -65.88 -7.05 -18.37
C ARG A 698 -66.87 -6.00 -18.84
N ASP A 699 -68.12 -6.42 -19.03
CA ASP A 699 -69.27 -5.55 -19.28
C ASP A 699 -70.53 -6.10 -18.59
N VAL A 700 -71.61 -5.31 -18.65
CA VAL A 700 -72.97 -5.78 -18.36
C VAL A 700 -73.90 -5.29 -19.46
N VAL A 701 -74.53 -6.22 -20.18
CA VAL A 701 -75.54 -5.87 -21.18
C VAL A 701 -76.91 -5.75 -20.49
N ALA A 702 -77.49 -4.55 -20.51
CA ALA A 702 -78.84 -4.28 -20.03
C ALA A 702 -79.85 -4.54 -21.15
N ALA A 703 -81.00 -5.10 -20.78
CA ALA A 703 -82.11 -5.38 -21.70
C ALA A 703 -82.71 -4.11 -22.32
#